data_AF-R0G9B5-F1
#
_entry.id   AF-R0G9B5-F1
#
_cell.length_a   1.000
_cell.length_b   1.000
_cell.length_c   1.000
_cell.angle_alpha   90.00
_cell.angle_beta   90.00
_cell.angle_gamma   90.00
#
_symmetry.space_group_name_H-M   'P 1'
#
loop_
_entity.id
_entity.type
_entity.pdbx_description
1 polymer ?
#
loop_
_entity_poly.entity_id
_entity_poly.type
_entity_poly.pdbx_seq_one_letter_code
_entity_poly.pdbx_strand_id
1 'polypeptide(L)'
;MAKLWEFEQSLRESTDKSQCVREYEGIINFSKRSIETMELGAELITKYFHFFHTHSKQAFKAYKAIIEKVGPKIRVQAIKKLPLFCKFTPELVSDIIGVLVWCLDTDQQEQLDAVHETFLTLFQHNTLHNLIEKLPGSMKLDLLKALAESSPHTTFLDAVQMLPSIVQLLKKYMPAKMTVEKLDSIYVECLLYMFHHMAHKVPYATNSLCGYKFVTRIPSDRIGDDLPKLYKEFTERLTDLEELIKASMEKLIQEMSDNDKANLASNPMNGDEEADLYTNRQDIKTKIRSCINILAMTEVLHAETPSLIGDTRVVKLSWKEATKPLTYAGPVLGSTSNENLPVPPNMEAFENLMEHLPEHVLFGLDKTGICFLEDFHVEELVGLSGLRLAKDTSPVTKFTLYDDHELACILWKINKKKLLKFLTTKSWKVILGYIRNQFLHLICWAYASSDLVSATMIMRNWEERYIPLCAWYLCAFCRPEYLDRDEQAAEGHDCYGNSMKDCLLYIKEKGIPLEICKEFDCQDYEPPNADEPQMHKRRIKSIRTIDSLEEALLLLPKYPIGADLVTFEDELWKPGDQIYSGPGPKSYGCCSYHGVIIAEIEECDEDVVAICKMSNGTEVADKGYVRVSLTTVYMVAGVCPEESPNVRATPKPMHLLSNFIIIDMDENGKGKEKEREREKETENPEENQEQNSEEKPKENQEQTPEEKQEEHKQYPDLNASRNKFHNFLRKHIMPDSDKVQRHEYQCISSV
;
A
#
# COMPACT_ATOMS: atom_id res chain seq x y z
N MET A 1 36.73 9.97 44.57
CA MET A 1 37.36 11.13 43.92
C MET A 1 38.81 11.35 44.35
N ALA A 2 39.11 11.69 45.61
CA ALA A 2 40.50 11.97 46.05
C ALA A 2 41.53 10.89 45.66
N LYS A 3 41.20 9.60 45.87
CA LYS A 3 42.06 8.48 45.47
C LYS A 3 42.29 8.36 43.95
N LEU A 4 41.31 8.73 43.12
CA LEU A 4 41.49 8.73 41.66
C LEU A 4 42.49 9.79 41.23
N TRP A 5 42.43 10.98 41.83
CA TRP A 5 43.41 12.04 41.58
C TRP A 5 44.81 11.68 42.06
N GLU A 6 44.93 11.00 43.20
CA GLU A 6 46.20 10.48 43.71
C GLU A 6 46.83 9.48 42.71
N PHE A 7 46.05 8.51 42.22
CA PHE A 7 46.54 7.57 41.21
C PHE A 7 46.88 8.26 39.87
N GLU A 8 46.08 9.22 39.43
CA GLU A 8 46.33 10.01 38.21
C GLU A 8 47.61 10.82 38.30
N GLN A 9 47.84 11.47 39.44
CA GLN A 9 49.02 12.29 39.69
C GLN A 9 50.28 11.42 39.68
N SER A 10 50.25 10.26 40.35
CA SER A 10 51.37 9.30 40.35
C SER A 10 51.70 8.82 38.93
N LEU A 11 50.68 8.49 38.12
CA LEU A 11 50.84 8.11 36.72
C LEU A 11 51.39 9.24 35.85
N ARG A 12 50.96 10.48 36.11
CA ARG A 12 51.39 11.65 35.35
C ARG A 12 52.86 11.98 35.61
N GLU A 13 53.28 11.91 36.87
CA GLU A 13 54.64 12.22 37.34
C GLU A 13 55.65 11.10 37.03
N SER A 14 55.19 9.88 36.76
CA SER A 14 56.06 8.76 36.39
C SER A 14 56.79 8.97 35.05
N THR A 15 58.08 8.66 35.06
CA THR A 15 58.97 8.65 33.88
C THR A 15 58.70 7.46 32.96
N ASP A 16 58.36 6.29 33.52
CA ASP A 16 57.92 5.11 32.78
C ASP A 16 56.52 4.68 33.24
N LYS A 17 55.51 5.10 32.48
CA LYS A 17 54.10 4.87 32.78
C LYS A 17 53.74 3.39 32.72
N SER A 18 54.44 2.57 31.93
CA SER A 18 54.13 1.14 31.78
C SER A 18 54.36 0.33 33.07
N GLN A 19 55.20 0.84 33.98
CA GLN A 19 55.52 0.19 35.26
C GLN A 19 54.50 0.53 36.36
N CYS A 20 53.65 1.53 36.18
CA CYS A 20 52.66 2.00 37.15
C CYS A 20 51.35 1.18 37.11
N VAL A 21 51.47 -0.15 37.10
CA VAL A 21 50.36 -1.08 36.96
C VAL A 21 49.37 -0.96 38.12
N ARG A 22 49.88 -0.80 39.35
CA ARG A 22 49.05 -0.70 40.56
C ARG A 22 48.17 0.55 40.54
N GLU A 23 48.71 1.66 40.06
CA GLU A 23 48.03 2.93 39.95
C GLU A 23 46.92 2.85 38.89
N TYR A 24 47.20 2.22 37.74
CA TYR A 24 46.19 2.02 36.69
C TYR A 24 45.07 1.06 37.11
N GLU A 25 45.40 -0.04 37.79
CA GLU A 25 44.40 -0.91 38.44
C GLU A 25 43.58 -0.15 39.49
N GLY A 26 44.24 0.75 40.24
CA GLY A 26 43.61 1.69 41.16
C GLY A 26 42.55 2.54 40.46
N ILE A 27 42.89 3.15 39.32
CA ILE A 27 41.94 3.92 38.50
C ILE A 27 40.76 3.02 38.09
N ILE A 28 41.01 1.88 37.45
CA ILE A 28 39.96 0.96 36.97
C ILE A 28 38.98 0.55 38.08
N ASN A 29 39.49 0.21 39.27
CA ASN A 29 38.68 -0.28 40.38
C ASN A 29 37.90 0.83 41.08
N PHE A 30 38.49 2.02 41.22
CA PHE A 30 37.81 3.15 41.87
C PHE A 30 36.79 3.84 40.96
N SER A 31 36.96 3.76 39.64
CA SER A 31 36.02 4.31 38.65
C SER A 31 34.65 3.62 38.60
N LYS A 32 34.39 2.61 39.45
CA LYS A 32 33.10 1.89 39.50
C LYS A 32 32.28 2.20 40.76
N ARG A 33 32.78 3.05 41.67
CA ARG A 33 32.25 3.15 43.05
C ARG A 33 31.08 4.12 43.20
N SER A 34 31.03 5.18 42.42
CA SER A 34 29.96 6.18 42.39
C SER A 34 29.88 6.83 41.01
N ILE A 35 28.78 7.55 40.72
CA ILE A 35 28.59 8.26 39.44
C ILE A 35 29.73 9.25 39.20
N GLU A 36 30.10 10.06 40.18
CA GLU A 36 31.19 11.05 40.06
C GLU A 36 32.54 10.40 39.76
N THR A 37 32.79 9.21 40.32
CA THR A 37 34.01 8.44 40.01
C THR A 37 33.98 7.77 38.64
N MET A 38 32.78 7.44 38.12
CA MET A 38 32.60 6.93 36.76
C MET A 38 32.85 8.01 35.72
N GLU A 39 32.38 9.24 35.96
CA GLU A 39 32.61 10.38 35.07
C GLU A 39 34.09 10.66 34.89
N LEU A 40 34.84 10.78 36.00
CA LEU A 40 36.29 10.92 35.94
C LEU A 40 36.97 9.67 35.36
N GLY A 41 36.45 8.49 35.69
CA GLY A 41 36.92 7.22 35.15
C GLY A 41 36.85 7.11 33.63
N ALA A 42 35.81 7.66 33.02
CA ALA A 42 35.62 7.68 31.56
C ALA A 42 36.78 8.39 30.83
N GLU A 43 37.40 9.36 31.48
CA GLU A 43 38.57 10.06 30.96
C GLU A 43 39.86 9.35 31.30
N LEU A 44 40.07 8.97 32.56
CA LEU A 44 41.35 8.43 33.02
C LEU A 44 41.65 7.04 32.46
N ILE A 45 40.64 6.16 32.34
CA ILE A 45 40.84 4.80 31.82
C ILE A 45 41.35 4.85 30.37
N THR A 46 40.75 5.71 29.53
CA THR A 46 41.12 5.85 28.12
C THR A 46 42.46 6.57 27.94
N LYS A 47 42.73 7.60 28.74
CA LYS A 47 43.98 8.38 28.69
C LYS A 47 45.23 7.51 28.83
N TYR A 48 45.22 6.55 29.76
CA TYR A 48 46.39 5.72 30.08
C TYR A 48 46.37 4.31 29.46
N PHE A 49 45.29 3.92 28.78
CA PHE A 49 45.08 2.56 28.25
C PHE A 49 46.27 2.00 27.44
N HIS A 50 46.85 2.83 26.58
CA HIS A 50 47.94 2.43 25.68
C HIS A 50 49.26 2.05 26.38
N PHE A 51 49.40 2.28 27.69
CA PHE A 51 50.57 1.83 28.45
C PHE A 51 50.39 0.43 29.07
N PHE A 52 49.15 -0.11 29.12
CA PHE A 52 48.80 -1.27 29.95
C PHE A 52 48.04 -2.36 29.19
N HIS A 53 48.69 -2.97 28.20
CA HIS A 53 48.05 -3.95 27.31
C HIS A 53 47.57 -5.23 28.04
N THR A 54 48.28 -5.64 29.10
CA THR A 54 47.94 -6.82 29.93
C THR A 54 46.62 -6.66 30.68
N HIS A 55 46.16 -5.43 30.89
CA HIS A 55 44.94 -5.11 31.63
C HIS A 55 43.79 -4.68 30.73
N SER A 56 43.96 -4.80 29.41
CA SER A 56 43.03 -4.33 28.39
C SER A 56 41.59 -4.81 28.60
N LYS A 57 41.40 -6.12 28.84
CA LYS A 57 40.07 -6.72 29.11
C LYS A 57 39.43 -6.18 30.40
N GLN A 58 40.21 -5.99 31.46
CA GLN A 58 39.71 -5.48 32.74
C GLN A 58 39.33 -4.00 32.64
N ALA A 59 40.16 -3.20 31.96
CA ALA A 59 39.91 -1.80 31.67
C ALA A 59 38.66 -1.62 30.82
N PHE A 60 38.51 -2.41 29.74
CA PHE A 60 37.35 -2.35 28.87
C PHE A 60 36.05 -2.77 29.58
N LYS A 61 36.08 -3.85 30.38
CA LYS A 61 34.92 -4.26 31.20
C LYS A 61 34.50 -3.16 32.17
N ALA A 62 35.45 -2.41 32.73
CA ALA A 62 35.14 -1.25 33.56
C ALA A 62 34.52 -0.12 32.76
N TYR A 63 35.06 0.15 31.57
CA TYR A 63 34.59 1.19 30.67
C TYR A 63 33.17 0.96 30.17
N LYS A 64 32.83 -0.29 29.81
CA LYS A 64 31.47 -0.70 29.45
C LYS A 64 30.48 -0.38 30.57
N ALA A 65 30.81 -0.75 31.81
CA ALA A 65 29.95 -0.46 32.97
C ALA A 65 29.80 1.04 33.26
N ILE A 66 30.77 1.87 32.85
CA ILE A 66 30.66 3.33 32.93
C ILE A 66 29.65 3.81 31.90
N ILE A 67 29.78 3.43 30.62
CA ILE A 67 28.84 3.81 29.54
C ILE A 67 27.39 3.49 29.91
N GLU A 68 27.15 2.32 30.50
CA GLU A 68 25.82 1.87 30.92
C GLU A 68 25.18 2.74 32.02
N LYS A 69 25.99 3.31 32.92
CA LYS A 69 25.49 3.92 34.18
C LYS A 69 25.59 5.44 34.24
N VAL A 70 26.43 6.07 33.42
CA VAL A 70 26.60 7.53 33.42
C VAL A 70 25.47 8.24 32.68
N GLY A 71 25.30 9.53 32.98
CA GLY A 71 24.32 10.38 32.30
C GLY A 71 24.64 10.63 30.82
N PRO A 72 23.65 11.10 30.03
CA PRO A 72 23.75 11.24 28.57
C PRO A 72 25.01 11.94 28.06
N LYS A 73 25.35 13.10 28.63
CA LYS A 73 26.50 13.92 28.21
C LYS A 73 27.83 13.17 28.31
N ILE A 74 28.04 12.48 29.43
CA ILE A 74 29.27 11.73 29.69
C ILE A 74 29.29 10.45 28.85
N ARG A 75 28.13 9.81 28.65
CA ARG A 75 27.99 8.64 27.80
C ARG A 75 28.38 8.95 26.35
N VAL A 76 27.88 10.06 25.79
CA VAL A 76 28.24 10.56 24.45
C VAL A 76 29.76 10.72 24.32
N GLN A 77 30.41 11.36 25.29
CA GLN A 77 31.87 11.53 25.28
C GLN A 77 32.64 10.21 25.44
N ALA A 78 32.11 9.28 26.23
CA ALA A 78 32.73 7.96 26.42
C ALA A 78 32.64 7.10 25.15
N ILE A 79 31.50 7.14 24.46
CA ILE A 79 31.28 6.46 23.17
C ILE A 79 32.34 6.90 22.16
N LYS A 80 32.54 8.21 21.97
CA LYS A 80 33.54 8.75 21.03
C LYS A 80 34.99 8.32 21.32
N LYS A 81 35.29 7.84 22.53
CA LYS A 81 36.62 7.36 22.94
C LYS A 81 36.80 5.85 22.76
N LEU A 82 35.74 5.08 22.45
CA LEU A 82 35.83 3.63 22.19
C LEU A 82 36.87 3.22 21.13
N PRO A 83 37.12 3.97 20.03
CA PRO A 83 38.12 3.60 19.04
C PRO A 83 39.54 3.54 19.60
N LEU A 84 39.82 4.25 20.69
CA LEU A 84 41.13 4.24 21.35
C LEU A 84 41.48 2.86 21.92
N PHE A 85 40.50 2.03 22.27
CA PHE A 85 40.72 0.65 22.72
C PHE A 85 41.14 -0.26 21.56
N CYS A 86 40.52 -0.10 20.39
CA CYS A 86 40.82 -0.88 19.18
C CYS A 86 42.22 -0.62 18.62
N LYS A 87 42.71 0.62 18.73
CA LYS A 87 44.03 1.01 18.20
C LYS A 87 45.17 0.15 18.76
N PHE A 88 45.05 -0.32 20.00
CA PHE A 88 46.11 -1.07 20.69
C PHE A 88 45.72 -2.50 21.01
N THR A 89 44.43 -2.84 21.04
CA THR A 89 43.94 -4.20 21.31
C THR A 89 42.85 -4.58 20.29
N PRO A 90 43.22 -5.08 19.10
CA PRO A 90 42.27 -5.48 18.05
C PRO A 90 41.29 -6.59 18.47
N GLU A 91 41.61 -7.33 19.53
CA GLU A 91 40.77 -8.39 20.11
C GLU A 91 39.47 -7.85 20.73
N LEU A 92 39.46 -6.58 21.18
CA LEU A 92 38.30 -5.96 21.83
C LEU A 92 37.24 -5.46 20.84
N VAL A 93 37.54 -5.49 19.54
CA VAL A 93 36.69 -4.92 18.49
C VAL A 93 35.27 -5.49 18.51
N SER A 94 35.11 -6.80 18.71
CA SER A 94 33.80 -7.43 18.80
C SER A 94 33.00 -6.93 20.00
N ASP A 95 33.65 -6.80 21.16
CA ASP A 95 33.00 -6.31 22.38
C ASP A 95 32.61 -4.83 22.25
N ILE A 96 33.44 -4.03 21.58
CA ILE A 96 33.20 -2.61 21.30
C ILE A 96 32.01 -2.44 20.36
N ILE A 97 31.91 -3.23 19.30
CA ILE A 97 30.76 -3.21 18.40
C ILE A 97 29.48 -3.61 19.16
N GLY A 98 29.56 -4.59 20.06
CA GLY A 98 28.43 -4.95 20.91
C GLY A 98 27.95 -3.80 21.81
N VAL A 99 28.87 -2.99 22.33
CA VAL A 99 28.51 -1.77 23.09
C VAL A 99 27.89 -0.71 22.18
N LEU A 100 28.44 -0.50 20.99
CA LEU A 100 27.93 0.50 20.04
C LEU A 100 26.52 0.14 19.54
N VAL A 101 26.30 -1.14 19.20
CA VAL A 101 24.98 -1.65 18.81
C VAL A 101 23.98 -1.47 19.95
N TRP A 102 24.35 -1.81 21.18
CA TRP A 102 23.50 -1.55 22.34
C TRP A 102 23.18 -0.06 22.53
N CYS A 103 24.13 0.84 22.20
CA CYS A 103 23.90 2.28 22.25
C CYS A 103 23.01 2.83 21.12
N LEU A 104 22.63 2.05 20.11
CA LEU A 104 21.70 2.46 19.05
C LEU A 104 20.24 2.41 19.51
N ASP A 105 19.94 1.62 20.55
CA ASP A 105 18.60 1.51 21.13
C ASP A 105 18.32 2.73 22.04
N THR A 106 18.21 3.90 21.43
CA THR A 106 17.99 5.18 22.12
C THR A 106 17.32 6.21 21.22
N ASP A 107 16.44 7.04 21.79
CA ASP A 107 15.84 8.19 21.09
C ASP A 107 16.73 9.45 21.13
N GLN A 108 17.91 9.38 21.75
CA GLN A 108 18.79 10.53 21.91
C GLN A 108 19.67 10.75 20.68
N GLN A 109 19.32 11.73 19.85
CA GLN A 109 20.06 12.06 18.62
C GLN A 109 21.56 12.29 18.84
N GLU A 110 21.97 13.00 19.91
CA GLU A 110 23.38 13.23 20.22
C GLU A 110 24.17 11.93 20.49
N GLN A 111 23.51 10.92 21.06
CA GLN A 111 24.09 9.60 21.30
C GLN A 111 24.20 8.82 19.98
N LEU A 112 23.15 8.86 19.15
CA LEU A 112 23.17 8.24 17.82
C LEU A 112 24.30 8.81 16.95
N ASP A 113 24.42 10.14 16.89
CA ASP A 113 25.49 10.81 16.14
C ASP A 113 26.88 10.38 16.64
N ALA A 114 27.06 10.26 17.96
CA ALA A 114 28.32 9.80 18.55
C ALA A 114 28.63 8.33 18.23
N VAL A 115 27.63 7.46 18.24
CA VAL A 115 27.77 6.05 17.84
C VAL A 115 28.17 5.96 16.37
N HIS A 116 27.52 6.73 15.49
CA HIS A 116 27.82 6.77 14.06
C HIS A 116 29.24 7.29 13.78
N GLU A 117 29.66 8.40 14.39
CA GLU A 117 31.03 8.92 14.29
C GLU A 117 32.06 7.89 14.76
N THR A 118 31.74 7.18 15.84
CA THR A 118 32.60 6.14 16.41
C THR A 118 32.74 4.95 15.47
N PHE A 119 31.65 4.52 14.84
CA PHE A 119 31.68 3.49 13.81
C PHE A 119 32.58 3.89 12.63
N LEU A 120 32.42 5.10 12.08
CA LEU A 120 33.26 5.62 11.00
C LEU A 120 34.76 5.60 11.36
N THR A 121 35.09 6.02 12.59
CA THR A 121 36.46 5.99 13.11
C THR A 121 37.01 4.56 13.20
N LEU A 122 36.18 3.58 13.57
CA LEU A 122 36.59 2.17 13.60
C LEU A 122 36.89 1.62 12.20
N PHE A 123 36.17 2.06 11.17
CA PHE A 123 36.39 1.64 9.78
C PHE A 123 37.62 2.26 9.12
N GLN A 124 38.09 3.41 9.60
CA GLN A 124 39.39 3.95 9.20
C GLN A 124 40.55 3.05 9.61
N HIS A 125 40.40 2.32 10.71
CA HIS A 125 41.44 1.47 11.29
C HIS A 125 41.32 -0.01 10.92
N ASN A 126 40.14 -0.46 10.47
CA ASN A 126 39.87 -1.83 10.04
C ASN A 126 38.97 -1.84 8.80
N THR A 127 39.24 -2.69 7.81
CA THR A 127 38.32 -2.82 6.67
C THR A 127 36.98 -3.39 7.16
N LEU A 128 35.86 -2.81 6.67
CA LEU A 128 34.49 -3.25 6.99
C LEU A 128 34.33 -4.77 6.78
N HIS A 129 34.94 -5.30 5.73
CA HIS A 129 34.99 -6.73 5.43
C HIS A 129 35.54 -7.56 6.62
N ASN A 130 36.69 -7.17 7.17
CA ASN A 130 37.34 -7.90 8.27
C ASN A 130 36.55 -7.84 9.57
N LEU A 131 35.81 -6.77 9.79
CA LEU A 131 34.94 -6.61 10.96
C LEU A 131 33.73 -7.54 10.87
N ILE A 132 33.04 -7.51 9.72
CA ILE A 132 31.88 -8.36 9.47
C ILE A 132 32.21 -9.84 9.57
N GLU A 133 33.39 -10.29 9.15
CA GLU A 133 33.77 -11.70 9.27
C GLU A 133 33.99 -12.15 10.71
N LYS A 134 34.39 -11.24 11.61
CA LYS A 134 34.71 -11.55 13.01
C LYS A 134 33.50 -11.51 13.95
N LEU A 135 32.36 -10.98 13.50
CA LEU A 135 31.17 -10.80 14.33
C LEU A 135 30.22 -12.01 14.31
N PRO A 136 29.42 -12.25 15.36
CA PRO A 136 28.27 -13.15 15.34
C PRO A 136 27.16 -12.67 14.38
N GLY A 137 26.31 -13.58 13.91
CA GLY A 137 25.27 -13.30 12.89
C GLY A 137 24.35 -12.11 13.23
N SER A 138 23.72 -12.10 14.40
CA SER A 138 22.83 -10.99 14.83
C SER A 138 23.55 -9.64 14.87
N MET A 139 24.75 -9.61 15.45
CA MET A 139 25.55 -8.39 15.54
C MET A 139 25.98 -7.84 14.16
N LYS A 140 26.13 -8.70 13.14
CA LYS A 140 26.43 -8.23 11.78
C LYS A 140 25.26 -7.45 11.20
N LEU A 141 24.04 -7.95 11.40
CA LEU A 141 22.84 -7.31 10.88
C LEU A 141 22.60 -5.96 11.56
N ASP A 142 22.70 -5.92 12.89
CA ASP A 142 22.53 -4.67 13.65
C ASP A 142 23.56 -3.61 13.23
N LEU A 143 24.83 -4.02 13.05
CA LEU A 143 25.87 -3.14 12.52
C LEU A 143 25.50 -2.61 11.14
N LEU A 144 25.06 -3.48 10.21
CA LEU A 144 24.70 -3.06 8.86
C LEU A 144 23.50 -2.12 8.83
N LYS A 145 22.47 -2.38 9.64
CA LYS A 145 21.31 -1.48 9.78
C LYS A 145 21.77 -0.11 10.25
N ALA A 146 22.62 -0.05 11.27
CA ALA A 146 23.18 1.20 11.78
C ALA A 146 23.90 2.00 10.70
N LEU A 147 24.75 1.32 9.90
CA LEU A 147 25.52 1.98 8.85
C LEU A 147 24.65 2.42 7.68
N ALA A 148 23.64 1.63 7.32
CA ALA A 148 22.67 2.02 6.31
C ALA A 148 21.95 3.30 6.73
N GLU A 149 21.51 3.40 7.99
CA GLU A 149 20.86 4.60 8.55
C GLU A 149 21.77 5.82 8.56
N SER A 150 23.06 5.67 8.88
CA SER A 150 24.02 6.79 8.84
C SER A 150 24.48 7.18 7.45
N SER A 151 24.37 6.27 6.47
CA SER A 151 24.99 6.44 5.16
C SER A 151 24.62 7.75 4.43
N PRO A 152 23.40 8.32 4.54
CA PRO A 152 23.09 9.63 3.97
C PRO A 152 23.96 10.75 4.56
N HIS A 153 24.29 10.69 5.85
CA HIS A 153 24.99 11.73 6.59
C HIS A 153 26.53 11.64 6.52
N THR A 154 27.07 10.66 5.81
CA THR A 154 28.52 10.45 5.68
C THR A 154 29.20 11.51 4.82
N THR A 155 30.48 11.76 5.06
CA THR A 155 31.28 12.72 4.28
C THR A 155 31.85 12.09 3.02
N PHE A 156 32.36 12.94 2.12
CA PHE A 156 33.12 12.49 0.94
C PHE A 156 34.31 11.58 1.32
N LEU A 157 35.02 11.91 2.41
CA LEU A 157 36.19 11.13 2.83
C LEU A 157 35.81 9.73 3.31
N ASP A 158 34.71 9.63 4.07
CA ASP A 158 34.15 8.35 4.51
C ASP A 158 33.78 7.48 3.31
N ALA A 159 33.14 8.09 2.30
CA ALA A 159 32.74 7.40 1.09
C ALA A 159 33.93 6.81 0.30
N VAL A 160 35.03 7.57 0.15
CA VAL A 160 36.27 7.07 -0.49
C VAL A 160 36.81 5.82 0.23
N GLN A 161 36.77 5.81 1.56
CA GLN A 161 37.36 4.74 2.36
C GLN A 161 36.47 3.50 2.43
N MET A 162 35.15 3.67 2.57
CA MET A 162 34.22 2.57 2.80
C MET A 162 33.79 1.88 1.51
N LEU A 163 33.65 2.63 0.40
CA LEU A 163 33.08 2.11 -0.84
C LEU A 163 33.78 0.84 -1.37
N PRO A 164 35.12 0.72 -1.41
CA PRO A 164 35.77 -0.52 -1.85
C PRO A 164 35.38 -1.74 -1.02
N SER A 165 35.28 -1.58 0.31
CA SER A 165 34.89 -2.67 1.20
C SER A 165 33.42 -3.05 1.03
N ILE A 166 32.54 -2.05 0.80
CA ILE A 166 31.11 -2.28 0.51
C ILE A 166 30.96 -3.07 -0.79
N VAL A 167 31.67 -2.69 -1.86
CA VAL A 167 31.61 -3.42 -3.14
C VAL A 167 32.15 -4.84 -3.01
N GLN A 168 33.22 -5.05 -2.23
CA GLN A 168 33.74 -6.39 -1.97
C GLN A 168 32.70 -7.28 -1.25
N LEU A 169 32.01 -6.74 -0.25
CA LEU A 169 30.93 -7.45 0.44
C LEU A 169 29.74 -7.69 -0.49
N LEU A 170 29.31 -6.70 -1.26
CA LEU A 170 28.27 -6.87 -2.26
C LEU A 170 28.60 -8.02 -3.23
N LYS A 171 29.81 -8.09 -3.79
CA LYS A 171 30.22 -9.21 -4.67
C LYS A 171 30.23 -10.57 -3.97
N LYS A 172 30.42 -10.61 -2.65
CA LYS A 172 30.34 -11.83 -1.83
C LYS A 172 28.88 -12.28 -1.62
N TYR A 173 27.96 -11.34 -1.43
CA TYR A 173 26.53 -11.59 -1.25
C TYR A 173 25.72 -11.57 -2.55
N MET A 174 26.37 -11.27 -3.68
CA MET A 174 25.88 -11.46 -5.06
C MET A 174 26.81 -12.42 -5.82
N PRO A 175 27.02 -13.67 -5.37
CA PRO A 175 27.89 -14.60 -6.06
C PRO A 175 27.20 -15.12 -7.35
N ALA A 176 28.00 -15.43 -8.37
CA ALA A 176 27.52 -15.94 -9.66
C ALA A 176 26.72 -17.27 -9.60
N LYS A 177 26.63 -17.90 -8.41
CA LYS A 177 25.78 -19.06 -8.12
C LYS A 177 25.33 -18.98 -6.66
N MET A 178 24.10 -18.52 -6.40
CA MET A 178 23.49 -18.55 -5.06
C MET A 178 22.17 -19.32 -5.08
N THR A 179 21.81 -19.92 -3.94
CA THR A 179 20.49 -20.53 -3.72
C THR A 179 19.65 -19.62 -2.84
N VAL A 180 18.33 -19.62 -3.02
CA VAL A 180 17.38 -18.78 -2.27
C VAL A 180 17.53 -18.97 -0.75
N GLU A 181 17.83 -20.18 -0.28
CA GLU A 181 18.00 -20.53 1.15
C GLU A 181 19.19 -19.84 1.85
N LYS A 182 20.10 -19.21 1.10
CA LYS A 182 21.30 -18.54 1.65
C LYS A 182 21.21 -17.01 1.62
N LEU A 183 20.13 -16.46 1.09
CA LEU A 183 19.98 -15.02 0.88
C LEU A 183 19.35 -14.37 2.11
N ASP A 184 20.09 -13.46 2.75
CA ASP A 184 19.54 -12.54 3.74
C ASP A 184 19.23 -11.22 3.03
N SER A 185 17.95 -10.99 2.71
CA SER A 185 17.51 -9.80 1.96
C SER A 185 17.86 -8.52 2.71
N ILE A 186 17.69 -8.48 4.03
CA ILE A 186 17.96 -7.26 4.83
C ILE A 186 19.45 -6.93 4.78
N TYR A 187 20.31 -7.95 4.78
CA TYR A 187 21.75 -7.79 4.60
C TYR A 187 22.11 -7.13 3.27
N VAL A 188 21.51 -7.62 2.18
CA VAL A 188 21.74 -7.10 0.82
C VAL A 188 21.16 -5.69 0.66
N GLU A 189 19.98 -5.44 1.21
CA GLU A 189 19.37 -4.11 1.25
C GLU A 189 20.30 -3.10 1.92
N CYS A 190 20.84 -3.40 3.10
CA CYS A 190 21.78 -2.51 3.79
C CYS A 190 23.00 -2.19 2.93
N LEU A 191 23.60 -3.22 2.31
CA LEU A 191 24.78 -3.06 1.47
C LEU A 191 24.52 -2.24 0.21
N LEU A 192 23.39 -2.48 -0.48
CA LEU A 192 22.98 -1.71 -1.65
C LEU A 192 22.64 -0.26 -1.29
N TYR A 193 21.94 -0.06 -0.17
CA TYR A 193 21.60 1.28 0.31
C TYR A 193 22.86 2.10 0.59
N MET A 194 23.80 1.53 1.37
CA MET A 194 25.10 2.17 1.60
C MET A 194 25.86 2.39 0.30
N PHE A 195 25.89 1.42 -0.62
CA PHE A 195 26.55 1.58 -1.91
C PHE A 195 26.01 2.79 -2.68
N HIS A 196 24.69 2.93 -2.79
CA HIS A 196 24.05 4.07 -3.45
C HIS A 196 24.47 5.41 -2.84
N HIS A 197 24.43 5.54 -1.52
CA HIS A 197 24.79 6.76 -0.80
C HIS A 197 26.28 7.11 -0.93
N MET A 198 27.16 6.13 -0.82
CA MET A 198 28.61 6.34 -0.94
C MET A 198 28.99 6.63 -2.39
N ALA A 199 28.50 5.84 -3.34
CA ALA A 199 28.76 6.02 -4.76
C ALA A 199 28.26 7.39 -5.25
N HIS A 200 27.12 7.88 -4.74
CA HIS A 200 26.61 9.21 -5.12
C HIS A 200 27.60 10.32 -4.75
N LYS A 201 28.31 10.19 -3.62
CA LYS A 201 29.34 11.14 -3.16
C LYS A 201 30.65 11.01 -3.92
N VAL A 202 31.01 9.81 -4.38
CA VAL A 202 32.26 9.52 -5.10
C VAL A 202 32.03 8.67 -6.37
N PRO A 203 31.26 9.18 -7.35
CA PRO A 203 30.78 8.35 -8.47
C PRO A 203 31.91 7.78 -9.32
N TYR A 204 32.98 8.54 -9.53
CA TYR A 204 34.16 8.11 -10.29
C TYR A 204 34.91 6.93 -9.66
N ALA A 205 34.84 6.74 -8.33
CA ALA A 205 35.47 5.60 -7.67
C ALA A 205 34.80 4.27 -8.08
N THR A 206 33.56 4.32 -8.56
CA THR A 206 32.85 3.13 -9.05
C THR A 206 33.36 2.64 -10.40
N ASN A 207 34.06 3.47 -11.19
CA ASN A 207 34.59 3.08 -12.49
C ASN A 207 35.55 1.88 -12.37
N SER A 208 36.47 1.90 -11.41
CA SER A 208 37.45 0.83 -11.18
C SER A 208 36.91 -0.34 -10.33
N LEU A 209 35.80 -0.14 -9.61
CA LEU A 209 35.20 -1.16 -8.74
C LEU A 209 34.12 -1.99 -9.45
N CYS A 210 33.31 -1.34 -10.28
CA CYS A 210 32.13 -1.88 -10.91
C CYS A 210 32.11 -1.69 -12.44
N GLY A 211 33.06 -0.95 -13.03
CA GLY A 211 33.11 -0.76 -14.49
C GLY A 211 32.20 0.34 -15.05
N TYR A 212 31.57 1.17 -14.22
CA TYR A 212 30.74 2.29 -14.67
C TYR A 212 31.56 3.38 -15.40
N LYS A 213 30.87 4.26 -16.13
CA LYS A 213 31.47 5.27 -17.01
C LYS A 213 31.22 6.71 -16.56
N PHE A 214 31.47 7.03 -15.28
CA PHE A 214 31.42 8.42 -14.83
C PHE A 214 32.62 9.22 -15.36
N VAL A 215 32.36 10.38 -15.97
CA VAL A 215 33.40 11.26 -16.53
C VAL A 215 34.22 11.89 -15.41
N THR A 216 35.54 11.67 -15.41
CA THR A 216 36.47 12.35 -14.50
C THR A 216 37.01 13.63 -15.14
N ARG A 217 37.31 14.66 -14.34
CA ARG A 217 37.95 15.91 -14.82
C ARG A 217 39.45 15.75 -15.07
N ILE A 218 39.99 14.52 -14.94
CA ILE A 218 41.42 14.23 -14.99
C ILE A 218 41.71 13.45 -16.29
N PRO A 219 42.49 14.00 -17.24
CA PRO A 219 42.74 13.36 -18.54
C PRO A 219 43.52 12.03 -18.49
N SER A 220 44.07 11.66 -17.32
CA SER A 220 44.95 10.49 -17.18
C SER A 220 44.20 9.18 -16.89
N ASP A 221 42.90 9.22 -16.63
CA ASP A 221 42.08 8.01 -16.49
C ASP A 221 41.74 7.51 -17.89
N ARG A 222 42.72 6.89 -18.56
CA ARG A 222 42.41 6.03 -19.70
C ARG A 222 41.37 5.02 -19.23
N ILE A 223 40.23 4.96 -19.89
CA ILE A 223 39.27 3.85 -19.79
C ILE A 223 40.11 2.59 -20.07
N GLY A 224 40.53 1.90 -19.02
CA GLY A 224 41.31 0.68 -19.14
C GLY A 224 40.49 -0.40 -19.85
N ASP A 225 41.17 -1.27 -20.59
CA ASP A 225 40.52 -2.35 -21.37
C ASP A 225 39.66 -3.29 -20.49
N ASP A 226 39.86 -3.29 -19.17
CA ASP A 226 39.15 -4.13 -18.21
C ASP A 226 37.80 -3.57 -17.71
N LEU A 227 37.47 -2.28 -17.91
CA LEU A 227 36.20 -1.70 -17.42
C LEU A 227 34.95 -2.41 -17.98
N PRO A 228 34.85 -2.68 -19.30
CA PRO A 228 33.70 -3.39 -19.86
C PRO A 228 33.51 -4.78 -19.25
N LYS A 229 34.61 -5.46 -18.92
CA LYS A 229 34.58 -6.78 -18.28
C LYS A 229 34.07 -6.69 -16.84
N LEU A 230 34.53 -5.70 -16.08
CA LEU A 230 34.06 -5.45 -14.70
C LEU A 230 32.57 -5.07 -14.67
N TYR A 231 32.14 -4.22 -15.59
CA TYR A 231 30.74 -3.84 -15.73
C TYR A 231 29.86 -5.04 -16.05
N LYS A 232 30.24 -5.83 -17.05
CA LYS A 232 29.54 -7.06 -17.41
C LYS A 232 29.45 -8.03 -16.23
N GLU A 233 30.56 -8.28 -15.53
CA GLU A 233 30.54 -9.16 -14.35
C GLU A 233 29.62 -8.62 -13.24
N PHE A 234 29.62 -7.31 -13.01
CA PHE A 234 28.80 -6.69 -11.97
C PHE A 234 27.30 -6.75 -12.32
N THR A 235 26.93 -6.45 -13.56
CA THR A 235 25.51 -6.48 -14.00
C THR A 235 24.96 -7.89 -14.10
N GLU A 236 25.75 -8.87 -14.53
CA GLU A 236 25.36 -10.30 -14.48
C GLU A 236 25.01 -10.73 -13.06
N ARG A 237 25.83 -10.34 -12.06
CA ARG A 237 25.53 -10.61 -10.65
C ARG A 237 24.28 -9.89 -10.13
N LEU A 238 23.99 -8.68 -10.64
CA LEU A 238 22.75 -7.96 -10.32
C LEU A 238 21.53 -8.70 -10.88
N THR A 239 21.61 -9.16 -12.13
CA THR A 239 20.53 -9.96 -12.76
C THR A 239 20.27 -11.24 -11.98
N ASP A 240 21.32 -11.98 -11.61
CA ASP A 240 21.19 -13.19 -10.79
C ASP A 240 20.56 -12.89 -9.42
N LEU A 241 20.95 -11.79 -8.77
CA LEU A 241 20.36 -11.34 -7.50
C LEU A 241 18.87 -11.02 -7.66
N GLU A 242 18.50 -10.31 -8.73
CA GLU A 242 17.11 -9.92 -8.98
C GLU A 242 16.19 -11.12 -9.18
N GLU A 243 16.64 -12.14 -9.91
CA GLU A 243 15.91 -13.39 -10.08
C GLU A 243 15.70 -14.11 -8.74
N LEU A 244 16.74 -14.17 -7.90
CA LEU A 244 16.67 -14.76 -6.57
C LEU A 244 15.74 -13.97 -5.64
N ILE A 245 15.79 -12.64 -5.67
CA ILE A 245 14.94 -11.77 -4.85
C ILE A 245 13.47 -11.89 -5.27
N LYS A 246 13.17 -11.95 -6.58
CA LYS A 246 11.81 -12.19 -7.08
C LYS A 246 11.28 -13.54 -6.57
N ALA A 247 12.06 -14.61 -6.70
CA ALA A 247 11.68 -15.93 -6.20
C ALA A 247 11.52 -15.97 -4.67
N SER A 248 12.37 -15.25 -3.92
CA SER A 248 12.25 -15.13 -2.46
C SER A 248 11.00 -14.36 -2.06
N MET A 249 10.68 -13.26 -2.76
CA MET A 249 9.50 -12.46 -2.50
C MET A 249 8.21 -13.26 -2.74
N GLU A 250 8.15 -14.03 -3.84
CA GLU A 250 7.01 -14.93 -4.11
C GLU A 250 6.82 -15.95 -2.99
N LYS A 251 7.91 -16.55 -2.49
CA LYS A 251 7.85 -17.49 -1.35
C LYS A 251 7.33 -16.82 -0.08
N LEU A 252 7.80 -15.61 0.24
CA LEU A 252 7.37 -14.87 1.43
C LEU A 252 5.89 -14.44 1.35
N ILE A 253 5.43 -14.03 0.17
CA ILE A 253 4.01 -13.71 -0.07
C ILE A 253 3.15 -14.96 0.12
N GLN A 254 3.60 -16.10 -0.40
CA GLN A 254 2.90 -17.38 -0.22
C GLN A 254 2.87 -17.81 1.24
N GLU A 255 4.01 -17.71 1.95
CA GLU A 255 4.13 -18.00 3.37
C GLU A 255 3.18 -17.14 4.21
N MET A 256 3.08 -15.84 3.90
CA MET A 256 2.13 -14.95 4.56
C MET A 256 0.68 -15.41 4.36
N SER A 257 0.27 -15.71 3.12
CA SER A 257 -1.09 -16.19 2.82
C SER A 257 -1.41 -17.53 3.48
N ASP A 258 -0.44 -18.45 3.53
CA ASP A 258 -0.63 -19.74 4.17
C ASP A 258 -0.77 -19.61 5.70
N ASN A 259 0.00 -18.71 6.31
CA ASN A 259 -0.13 -18.38 7.74
C ASN A 259 -1.48 -17.74 8.04
N ASP A 260 -1.95 -16.81 7.22
CA ASP A 260 -3.25 -16.13 7.40
C ASP A 260 -4.42 -17.12 7.32
N LYS A 261 -4.39 -18.04 6.35
CA LYS A 261 -5.37 -19.13 6.25
C LYS A 261 -5.33 -20.07 7.44
N ALA A 262 -4.13 -20.43 7.92
CA ALA A 262 -3.96 -21.30 9.08
C ALA A 262 -4.53 -20.63 10.34
N ASN A 263 -4.30 -19.32 10.51
CA ASN A 263 -4.83 -18.54 11.62
C ASN A 263 -6.36 -18.53 11.60
N LEU A 264 -6.99 -18.27 10.45
CA LEU A 264 -8.45 -18.31 10.29
C LEU A 264 -9.06 -19.69 10.58
N ALA A 265 -8.31 -20.77 10.36
CA ALA A 265 -8.74 -22.15 10.60
C ALA A 265 -8.51 -22.64 12.04
N SER A 266 -7.78 -21.88 12.86
CA SER A 266 -7.37 -22.28 14.21
C SER A 266 -8.39 -21.89 15.29
N ASN A 267 -8.35 -22.60 16.44
CA ASN A 267 -9.11 -22.23 17.63
C ASN A 267 -8.52 -20.96 18.28
N PRO A 268 -9.25 -20.28 19.17
CA PRO A 268 -8.73 -19.12 19.89
C PRO A 268 -7.37 -19.42 20.54
N MET A 269 -6.34 -18.71 20.08
CA MET A 269 -4.97 -18.83 20.54
C MET A 269 -4.85 -18.24 21.96
N ASN A 270 -3.86 -18.69 22.72
CA ASN A 270 -3.49 -17.98 23.95
C ASN A 270 -2.66 -16.72 23.61
N GLY A 271 -2.49 -15.80 24.57
CA GLY A 271 -1.83 -14.52 24.32
C GLY A 271 -0.35 -14.61 23.90
N ASP A 272 0.36 -15.68 24.27
CA ASP A 272 1.75 -15.87 23.87
C ASP A 272 1.84 -16.34 22.40
N GLU A 273 0.97 -17.26 21.99
CA GLU A 273 0.86 -17.74 20.60
C GLU A 273 0.44 -16.62 19.64
N GLU A 274 -0.46 -15.74 20.07
CA GLU A 274 -0.90 -14.56 19.30
C GLU A 274 0.25 -13.56 19.09
N ALA A 275 1.07 -13.33 20.13
CA ALA A 275 2.24 -12.45 20.03
C ALA A 275 3.34 -13.01 19.11
N ASP A 276 3.57 -14.32 19.14
CA ASP A 276 4.53 -14.99 18.26
C ASP A 276 4.07 -14.93 16.78
N LEU A 277 2.78 -15.16 16.52
CA LEU A 277 2.19 -15.05 15.18
C LEU A 277 2.29 -13.62 14.63
N TYR A 278 1.97 -12.61 15.45
CA TYR A 278 2.11 -11.20 15.08
C TYR A 278 3.56 -10.85 14.73
N THR A 279 4.51 -11.28 15.56
CA THR A 279 5.95 -11.05 15.34
C THR A 279 6.41 -11.70 14.04
N ASN A 280 6.02 -12.95 13.79
CA ASN A 280 6.34 -13.65 12.56
C ASN A 280 5.76 -12.94 11.32
N ARG A 281 4.50 -12.47 11.38
CA ARG A 281 3.88 -11.69 10.30
C ARG A 281 4.67 -10.42 10.01
N GLN A 282 5.09 -9.69 11.04
CA GLN A 282 5.87 -8.46 10.88
C GLN A 282 7.27 -8.71 10.31
N ASP A 283 7.92 -9.82 10.68
CA ASP A 283 9.19 -10.24 10.11
C ASP A 283 9.08 -10.56 8.62
N ILE A 284 8.04 -11.30 8.21
CA ILE A 284 7.79 -11.61 6.79
C ILE A 284 7.56 -10.32 6.00
N LYS A 285 6.75 -9.39 6.50
CA LYS A 285 6.54 -8.09 5.86
C LYS A 285 7.82 -7.30 5.68
N THR A 286 8.66 -7.24 6.72
CA THR A 286 9.94 -6.53 6.67
C THR A 286 10.82 -7.14 5.58
N LYS A 287 10.85 -8.47 5.45
CA LYS A 287 11.58 -9.16 4.36
C LYS A 287 10.99 -8.86 2.98
N ILE A 288 9.66 -8.77 2.84
CA ILE A 288 9.02 -8.38 1.59
C ILE A 288 9.39 -6.94 1.20
N ARG A 289 9.29 -5.98 2.13
CA ARG A 289 9.74 -4.59 1.91
C ARG A 289 11.20 -4.53 1.49
N SER A 290 12.04 -5.34 2.15
CA SER A 290 13.46 -5.46 1.80
C SER A 290 13.67 -5.95 0.36
N CYS A 291 12.91 -6.95 -0.09
CA CYS A 291 12.95 -7.43 -1.47
C CYS A 291 12.53 -6.34 -2.47
N ILE A 292 11.44 -5.61 -2.18
CA ILE A 292 10.96 -4.48 -2.99
C ILE A 292 12.04 -3.41 -3.12
N ASN A 293 12.66 -3.03 -2.00
CA ASN A 293 13.73 -2.04 -1.97
C ASN A 293 14.94 -2.47 -2.79
N ILE A 294 15.34 -3.74 -2.70
CA ILE A 294 16.45 -4.28 -3.49
C ILE A 294 16.14 -4.16 -4.98
N LEU A 295 14.97 -4.62 -5.44
CA LEU A 295 14.59 -4.54 -6.86
C LEU A 295 14.58 -3.10 -7.37
N ALA A 296 14.12 -2.15 -6.56
CA ALA A 296 14.16 -0.73 -6.92
C ALA A 296 15.60 -0.18 -6.99
N MET A 297 16.46 -0.59 -6.05
CA MET A 297 17.86 -0.16 -6.01
C MET A 297 18.71 -0.77 -7.12
N THR A 298 18.41 -1.97 -7.60
CA THR A 298 19.19 -2.61 -8.67
C THR A 298 18.76 -2.16 -10.06
N GLU A 299 17.48 -1.82 -10.27
CA GLU A 299 16.95 -1.37 -11.58
C GLU A 299 17.83 -0.26 -12.21
N VAL A 300 18.21 0.75 -11.42
CA VAL A 300 18.99 1.90 -11.89
C VAL A 300 20.48 1.58 -12.12
N LEU A 301 20.97 0.47 -11.56
CA LEU A 301 22.38 0.08 -11.63
C LEU A 301 22.74 -0.65 -12.93
N HIS A 302 21.75 -1.05 -13.72
CA HIS A 302 22.00 -1.63 -15.05
C HIS A 302 22.46 -0.61 -16.09
N ALA A 303 22.35 0.70 -15.86
CA ALA A 303 22.87 1.71 -16.79
C ALA A 303 24.40 1.84 -16.69
N GLU A 304 25.08 2.12 -17.82
CA GLU A 304 26.53 2.37 -17.83
C GLU A 304 26.93 3.60 -16.99
N THR A 305 26.01 4.55 -16.86
CA THR A 305 26.11 5.72 -15.99
C THR A 305 24.86 5.76 -15.09
N PRO A 306 24.87 5.03 -13.96
CA PRO A 306 23.68 4.82 -13.15
C PRO A 306 23.22 6.08 -12.42
N SER A 307 21.91 6.21 -12.23
CA SER A 307 21.32 7.26 -11.39
C SER A 307 21.34 6.81 -9.93
N LEU A 308 22.39 7.20 -9.21
CA LEU A 308 22.62 6.80 -7.83
C LEU A 308 21.67 7.55 -6.88
N ILE A 309 20.99 6.82 -6.00
CA ILE A 309 19.88 7.32 -5.18
C ILE A 309 20.31 8.49 -4.29
N GLY A 310 21.53 8.49 -3.74
CA GLY A 310 22.07 9.63 -2.97
C GLY A 310 21.07 10.19 -1.95
N ASP A 311 20.97 11.51 -1.87
CA ASP A 311 20.07 12.19 -0.92
C ASP A 311 18.58 12.15 -1.34
N THR A 312 18.24 11.49 -2.45
CA THR A 312 16.83 11.33 -2.83
C THR A 312 16.17 10.30 -1.91
N ARG A 313 15.12 10.72 -1.18
CA ARG A 313 14.36 9.86 -0.26
C ARG A 313 13.44 8.87 -1.00
N VAL A 314 13.95 8.26 -2.06
CA VAL A 314 13.18 7.37 -2.95
C VAL A 314 12.96 6.00 -2.33
N VAL A 315 13.93 5.52 -1.52
CA VAL A 315 13.88 4.22 -0.85
C VAL A 315 13.89 4.43 0.66
N LYS A 316 12.94 3.82 1.36
CA LYS A 316 12.86 3.82 2.83
C LYS A 316 13.28 2.44 3.33
N LEU A 317 14.24 2.39 4.27
CA LEU A 317 14.75 1.13 4.83
C LEU A 317 13.60 0.27 5.40
N SER A 318 13.62 -1.03 5.12
CA SER A 318 12.49 -1.95 5.35
C SER A 318 11.99 -2.03 6.79
N TRP A 319 12.86 -1.79 7.77
CA TRP A 319 12.54 -1.80 9.20
C TRP A 319 12.14 -0.42 9.76
N LYS A 320 11.96 0.59 8.90
CA LYS A 320 11.39 1.88 9.29
C LYS A 320 9.90 1.89 8.95
N GLU A 321 9.08 2.39 9.87
CA GLU A 321 7.63 2.56 9.67
C GLU A 321 7.33 3.30 8.38
N ALA A 322 6.21 3.01 7.73
CA ALA A 322 5.81 3.75 6.54
C ALA A 322 5.49 5.23 6.88
N THR A 323 5.67 6.12 5.92
CA THR A 323 5.44 7.55 6.11
C THR A 323 3.94 7.80 6.15
N LYS A 324 3.38 7.90 7.35
CA LYS A 324 1.97 8.28 7.50
C LYS A 324 1.74 9.63 6.84
N PRO A 325 0.72 9.77 5.99
CA PRO A 325 0.41 11.06 5.40
C PRO A 325 0.03 12.02 6.52
N LEU A 326 0.44 13.28 6.39
CA LEU A 326 -0.10 14.34 7.24
C LEU A 326 -1.63 14.30 7.09
N THR A 327 -2.35 14.32 8.21
CA THR A 327 -3.82 14.31 8.24
C THR A 327 -4.34 15.27 7.18
N TYR A 328 -5.05 14.74 6.19
CA TYR A 328 -5.55 15.55 5.09
C TYR A 328 -6.63 16.48 5.64
N ALA A 329 -6.35 17.79 5.65
CA ALA A 329 -7.31 18.81 6.08
C ALA A 329 -8.44 19.03 5.06
N GLY A 330 -8.82 17.99 4.32
CA GLY A 330 -9.98 18.01 3.45
C GLY A 330 -11.24 17.68 4.22
N PRO A 331 -12.41 18.13 3.72
CA PRO A 331 -13.67 17.98 4.42
C PRO A 331 -13.93 16.52 4.78
N VAL A 332 -14.48 16.34 5.98
CA VAL A 332 -14.77 15.04 6.58
C VAL A 332 -16.04 14.46 5.97
N LEU A 333 -15.94 13.33 5.28
CA LEU A 333 -17.14 12.53 4.99
C LEU A 333 -17.52 11.82 6.30
N GLY A 334 -18.61 12.25 6.92
CA GLY A 334 -19.08 11.80 8.23
C GLY A 334 -19.27 12.93 9.27
N SER A 335 -18.76 14.14 9.04
CA SER A 335 -18.97 15.27 9.98
C SER A 335 -18.85 16.67 9.38
N THR A 336 -18.87 16.82 8.05
CA THR A 336 -19.28 18.11 7.50
C THR A 336 -20.80 18.18 7.49
N SER A 337 -21.36 18.96 8.41
CA SER A 337 -22.41 19.91 8.05
C SER A 337 -21.88 20.75 6.88
N ASN A 338 -21.91 20.20 5.68
CA ASN A 338 -21.55 20.90 4.47
C ASN A 338 -22.75 21.83 4.25
N GLU A 339 -22.67 23.07 4.75
CA GLU A 339 -23.78 24.05 4.81
C GLU A 339 -24.44 24.36 3.44
N ASN A 340 -23.99 23.74 2.35
CA ASN A 340 -24.49 23.94 0.98
C ASN A 340 -24.90 22.66 0.23
N LEU A 341 -24.78 21.45 0.79
CA LEU A 341 -25.35 20.26 0.14
C LEU A 341 -26.85 20.19 0.45
N PRO A 342 -27.71 19.90 -0.55
CA PRO A 342 -29.13 19.74 -0.28
C PRO A 342 -29.33 18.61 0.73
N VAL A 343 -30.12 18.87 1.76
CA VAL A 343 -30.48 17.88 2.79
C VAL A 343 -31.64 17.05 2.25
N PRO A 344 -31.64 15.71 2.40
CA PRO A 344 -32.78 14.90 2.01
C PRO A 344 -34.03 15.31 2.81
N PRO A 345 -35.23 15.19 2.23
CA PRO A 345 -36.48 15.50 2.96
C PRO A 345 -36.61 14.61 4.20
N ASN A 346 -37.10 15.17 5.31
CA ASN A 346 -37.40 14.38 6.52
C ASN A 346 -38.63 13.49 6.29
N MET A 347 -38.83 12.51 7.17
CA MET A 347 -40.03 11.65 7.13
C MET A 347 -41.35 12.37 7.44
N GLU A 348 -41.37 13.63 7.88
CA GLU A 348 -42.61 14.33 8.27
C GLU A 348 -43.61 14.49 7.11
N ALA A 349 -43.14 14.86 5.91
CA ALA A 349 -44.01 14.96 4.73
C ALA A 349 -44.55 13.58 4.31
N PHE A 350 -43.75 12.54 4.50
CA PHE A 350 -44.13 11.16 4.23
C PHE A 350 -45.16 10.65 5.24
N GLU A 351 -44.96 10.87 6.54
CA GLU A 351 -45.90 10.51 7.62
C GLU A 351 -47.27 11.17 7.40
N ASN A 352 -47.30 12.44 7.00
CA ASN A 352 -48.54 13.14 6.67
C ASN A 352 -49.28 12.47 5.50
N LEU A 353 -48.60 12.06 4.42
CA LEU A 353 -49.24 11.32 3.32
C LEU A 353 -49.81 9.99 3.84
N MET A 354 -49.06 9.28 4.68
CA MET A 354 -49.46 7.96 5.19
C MET A 354 -50.79 8.01 5.95
N GLU A 355 -51.09 9.09 6.68
CA GLU A 355 -52.38 9.30 7.34
C GLU A 355 -53.58 9.39 6.37
N HIS A 356 -53.34 9.76 5.11
CA HIS A 356 -54.37 10.00 4.10
C HIS A 356 -54.52 8.85 3.09
N LEU A 357 -53.63 7.85 3.12
CA LEU A 357 -53.69 6.70 2.22
C LEU A 357 -54.80 5.70 2.65
N PRO A 358 -55.50 5.06 1.70
CA PRO A 358 -56.50 4.04 2.03
C PRO A 358 -55.88 2.84 2.77
N GLU A 359 -56.59 2.27 3.75
CA GLU A 359 -56.11 1.14 4.57
C GLU A 359 -55.56 -0.04 3.75
N HIS A 360 -56.15 -0.35 2.59
CA HIS A 360 -55.69 -1.44 1.74
C HIS A 360 -54.36 -1.15 1.03
N VAL A 361 -54.01 0.11 0.82
CA VAL A 361 -52.73 0.56 0.27
C VAL A 361 -51.65 0.49 1.35
N LEU A 362 -51.96 1.00 2.55
CA LEU A 362 -51.09 0.91 3.73
C LEU A 362 -50.75 -0.55 4.07
N PHE A 363 -51.77 -1.42 4.11
CA PHE A 363 -51.57 -2.86 4.31
C PHE A 363 -50.71 -3.49 3.21
N GLY A 364 -50.81 -2.99 1.98
CA GLY A 364 -49.96 -3.42 0.86
C GLY A 364 -48.51 -2.99 1.02
N LEU A 365 -48.29 -1.74 1.45
CA LEU A 365 -46.98 -1.17 1.73
C LEU A 365 -46.31 -1.91 2.89
N ASP A 366 -46.98 -2.08 4.03
CA ASP A 366 -46.45 -2.84 5.18
C ASP A 366 -46.05 -4.28 4.79
N LYS A 367 -46.80 -4.90 3.88
CA LYS A 367 -46.57 -6.30 3.49
C LYS A 367 -45.45 -6.47 2.46
N THR A 368 -45.23 -5.47 1.61
CA THR A 368 -44.37 -5.61 0.43
C THR A 368 -43.28 -4.55 0.31
N GLY A 369 -43.27 -3.54 1.18
CA GLY A 369 -42.42 -2.35 1.08
C GLY A 369 -42.73 -1.45 -0.12
N ILE A 370 -43.74 -1.77 -0.94
CA ILE A 370 -43.99 -1.07 -2.21
C ILE A 370 -45.48 -0.81 -2.47
N CYS A 371 -45.82 0.38 -3.01
CA CYS A 371 -47.16 0.68 -3.51
C CYS A 371 -47.16 1.60 -4.75
N PHE A 372 -48.27 1.66 -5.49
CA PHE A 372 -48.40 2.54 -6.66
C PHE A 372 -48.99 3.89 -6.28
N LEU A 373 -48.42 4.96 -6.83
CA LEU A 373 -48.86 6.34 -6.62
C LEU A 373 -49.54 6.91 -7.87
N GLU A 374 -50.47 7.82 -7.61
CA GLU A 374 -51.10 8.71 -8.59
C GLU A 374 -50.46 10.10 -8.46
N ASP A 375 -50.66 10.98 -9.44
CA ASP A 375 -49.92 12.26 -9.52
C ASP A 375 -50.07 13.15 -8.28
N PHE A 376 -51.26 13.18 -7.67
CA PHE A 376 -51.51 14.00 -6.48
C PHE A 376 -50.75 13.49 -5.25
N HIS A 377 -50.56 12.16 -5.10
CA HIS A 377 -49.74 11.60 -4.03
C HIS A 377 -48.27 11.99 -4.20
N VAL A 378 -47.78 12.01 -5.45
CA VAL A 378 -46.41 12.45 -5.76
C VAL A 378 -46.24 13.93 -5.48
N GLU A 379 -47.24 14.77 -5.82
CA GLU A 379 -47.23 16.19 -5.47
C GLU A 379 -47.16 16.42 -3.96
N GLU A 380 -47.82 15.59 -3.16
CA GLU A 380 -47.79 15.69 -1.70
C GLU A 380 -46.40 15.35 -1.12
N LEU A 381 -45.73 14.33 -1.66
CA LEU A 381 -44.40 13.89 -1.18
C LEU A 381 -43.25 14.83 -1.59
N VAL A 382 -43.22 15.26 -2.85
CA VAL A 382 -42.07 16.01 -3.41
C VAL A 382 -42.43 17.44 -3.85
N GLY A 383 -43.65 17.88 -3.56
CA GLY A 383 -44.18 19.18 -3.95
C GLY A 383 -44.51 19.28 -5.45
N LEU A 384 -45.25 20.33 -5.82
CA LEU A 384 -45.60 20.62 -7.22
C LEU A 384 -44.36 20.77 -8.13
N SER A 385 -43.27 21.30 -7.58
CA SER A 385 -41.97 21.38 -8.26
C SER A 385 -41.40 19.99 -8.57
N GLY A 386 -41.36 19.10 -7.57
CA GLY A 386 -40.86 17.74 -7.73
C GLY A 386 -41.71 16.93 -8.71
N LEU A 387 -43.04 17.02 -8.63
CA LEU A 387 -43.94 16.37 -9.58
C LEU A 387 -43.68 16.83 -11.03
N ARG A 388 -43.47 18.14 -11.25
CA ARG A 388 -43.13 18.66 -12.59
C ARG A 388 -41.82 18.07 -13.11
N LEU A 389 -40.77 18.07 -12.29
CA LEU A 389 -39.48 17.48 -12.65
C LEU A 389 -39.61 15.97 -12.95
N ALA A 390 -40.39 15.24 -12.15
CA ALA A 390 -40.67 13.83 -12.39
C ALA A 390 -41.41 13.61 -13.73
N LYS A 391 -42.43 14.42 -14.02
CA LYS A 391 -43.18 14.35 -15.29
C LYS A 391 -42.34 14.75 -16.51
N ASP A 392 -41.42 15.70 -16.37
CA ASP A 392 -40.51 16.12 -17.44
C ASP A 392 -39.60 14.98 -17.93
N THR A 393 -39.34 13.98 -17.08
CA THR A 393 -38.63 12.75 -17.50
C THR A 393 -39.43 11.87 -18.47
N SER A 394 -40.73 12.15 -18.65
CA SER A 394 -41.68 11.37 -19.46
C SER A 394 -41.79 9.91 -18.97
N PRO A 395 -42.33 9.68 -17.76
CA PRO A 395 -42.46 8.34 -17.17
C PRO A 395 -43.29 7.42 -18.07
N VAL A 396 -42.83 6.17 -18.22
CA VAL A 396 -43.55 5.11 -18.97
C VAL A 396 -44.21 4.07 -18.06
N THR A 397 -43.87 4.08 -16.76
CA THR A 397 -44.53 3.29 -15.72
C THR A 397 -45.29 4.21 -14.76
N LYS A 398 -46.17 3.63 -13.94
CA LYS A 398 -46.69 4.33 -12.76
C LYS A 398 -45.55 4.67 -11.80
N PHE A 399 -45.76 5.73 -11.00
CA PHE A 399 -44.89 6.04 -9.87
C PHE A 399 -45.07 4.97 -8.81
N THR A 400 -43.96 4.55 -8.22
CA THR A 400 -43.91 3.48 -7.24
C THR A 400 -43.26 4.02 -5.98
N LEU A 401 -43.96 3.98 -4.86
CA LEU A 401 -43.41 4.29 -3.54
C LEU A 401 -42.71 3.04 -3.01
N TYR A 402 -41.49 3.22 -2.53
CA TYR A 402 -40.76 2.28 -1.69
C TYR A 402 -40.65 2.87 -0.28
N ASP A 403 -40.86 2.04 0.73
CA ASP A 403 -40.68 2.38 2.14
C ASP A 403 -40.17 1.16 2.92
N ASP A 404 -39.09 1.35 3.68
CA ASP A 404 -38.54 0.39 4.65
C ASP A 404 -38.55 0.92 6.10
N HIS A 405 -39.30 1.99 6.35
CA HIS A 405 -39.41 2.73 7.60
C HIS A 405 -38.22 3.64 7.95
N GLU A 406 -37.07 3.49 7.27
CA GLU A 406 -35.91 4.37 7.43
C GLU A 406 -35.78 5.35 6.24
N LEU A 407 -36.18 4.88 5.05
CA LEU A 407 -36.10 5.59 3.79
C LEU A 407 -37.35 5.37 2.94
N ALA A 408 -37.97 6.48 2.54
CA ALA A 408 -39.00 6.50 1.52
C ALA A 408 -38.46 7.03 0.18
N CYS A 409 -38.71 6.31 -0.91
CA CYS A 409 -38.33 6.70 -2.27
C CYS A 409 -39.48 6.56 -3.26
N ILE A 410 -39.56 7.46 -4.24
CA ILE A 410 -40.46 7.35 -5.39
C ILE A 410 -39.65 6.92 -6.61
N LEU A 411 -40.06 5.84 -7.28
CA LEU A 411 -39.38 5.25 -8.43
C LEU A 411 -40.29 5.15 -9.66
N TRP A 412 -39.70 5.27 -10.84
CA TRP A 412 -40.37 5.03 -12.11
C TRP A 412 -39.36 4.77 -13.24
N LYS A 413 -39.85 4.29 -14.39
CA LYS A 413 -39.02 4.11 -15.59
C LYS A 413 -39.26 5.22 -16.61
N ILE A 414 -38.20 5.63 -17.29
CA ILE A 414 -38.24 6.50 -18.47
C ILE A 414 -38.25 5.68 -19.77
N ASN A 415 -38.59 6.33 -20.88
CA ASN A 415 -38.62 5.66 -22.19
C ASN A 415 -37.22 5.27 -22.66
N LYS A 416 -36.96 3.95 -22.81
CA LYS A 416 -35.66 3.42 -23.28
C LYS A 416 -35.18 3.99 -24.61
N LYS A 417 -36.08 4.43 -25.49
CA LYS A 417 -35.73 5.07 -26.78
C LYS A 417 -34.85 6.31 -26.62
N LYS A 418 -34.90 6.99 -25.46
CA LYS A 418 -34.02 8.12 -25.13
C LYS A 418 -32.55 7.69 -24.99
N LEU A 419 -32.30 6.42 -24.64
CA LEU A 419 -30.99 5.86 -24.33
C LEU A 419 -30.39 5.01 -25.46
N LEU A 420 -31.21 4.46 -26.36
CA LEU A 420 -30.74 3.61 -27.47
C LEU A 420 -29.64 4.25 -28.33
N LYS A 421 -29.65 5.58 -28.45
CA LYS A 421 -28.63 6.35 -29.19
C LYS A 421 -27.22 6.26 -28.60
N PHE A 422 -27.09 5.82 -27.35
CA PHE A 422 -25.80 5.71 -26.67
C PHE A 422 -25.16 4.32 -26.82
N LEU A 423 -25.93 3.30 -27.22
CA LEU A 423 -25.45 1.93 -27.37
C LEU A 423 -24.15 1.89 -28.18
N THR A 424 -23.18 1.15 -27.68
CA THR A 424 -21.85 1.00 -28.27
C THR A 424 -21.41 -0.45 -28.22
N THR A 425 -20.65 -0.88 -29.22
CA THR A 425 -20.01 -2.21 -29.21
C THR A 425 -18.72 -2.22 -28.40
N LYS A 426 -18.26 -1.05 -27.94
CA LYS A 426 -17.04 -0.93 -27.13
C LYS A 426 -17.29 -1.47 -25.73
N SER A 427 -16.44 -2.42 -25.34
CA SER A 427 -16.40 -2.99 -23.99
C SER A 427 -15.04 -2.75 -23.35
N TRP A 428 -15.04 -2.41 -22.06
CA TRP A 428 -13.83 -2.29 -21.23
C TRP A 428 -13.57 -3.53 -20.36
N LYS A 429 -14.45 -4.54 -20.37
CA LYS A 429 -14.32 -5.75 -19.53
C LYS A 429 -12.94 -6.39 -19.59
N VAL A 430 -12.36 -6.45 -20.79
CA VAL A 430 -11.03 -7.07 -21.02
C VAL A 430 -9.92 -6.37 -20.25
N ILE A 431 -9.95 -5.03 -20.18
CA ILE A 431 -8.90 -4.24 -19.52
C ILE A 431 -9.15 -4.01 -18.03
N LEU A 432 -10.37 -4.27 -17.56
CA LEU A 432 -10.74 -4.10 -16.16
C LEU A 432 -10.21 -5.22 -15.25
N GLY A 433 -9.64 -6.29 -15.80
CA GLY A 433 -9.05 -7.39 -15.04
C GLY A 433 -10.08 -8.31 -14.37
N TYR A 434 -9.60 -9.21 -13.50
CA TYR A 434 -10.44 -10.15 -12.78
C TYR A 434 -11.27 -9.46 -11.69
N ILE A 435 -12.35 -10.11 -11.25
CA ILE A 435 -13.17 -9.62 -10.14
C ILE A 435 -12.43 -9.82 -8.81
N ARG A 436 -12.19 -8.73 -8.09
CA ARG A 436 -11.61 -8.74 -6.74
C ARG A 436 -12.71 -8.83 -5.68
N ASN A 437 -12.34 -9.16 -4.46
CA ASN A 437 -13.28 -9.33 -3.35
C ASN A 437 -12.84 -8.49 -2.15
N GLN A 438 -13.63 -7.47 -1.82
CA GLN A 438 -13.49 -6.63 -0.64
C GLN A 438 -14.08 -7.28 0.62
N PHE A 439 -14.71 -8.45 0.49
CA PHE A 439 -15.41 -9.15 1.57
C PHE A 439 -16.38 -8.23 2.32
N LEU A 440 -16.35 -8.24 3.65
CA LEU A 440 -17.23 -7.45 4.52
C LEU A 440 -16.60 -6.10 4.92
N HIS A 441 -15.77 -5.52 4.06
CA HIS A 441 -15.11 -4.23 4.32
C HIS A 441 -15.76 -3.08 3.55
N LEU A 442 -15.77 -1.88 4.13
CA LEU A 442 -16.34 -0.65 3.54
C LEU A 442 -15.45 0.03 2.48
N ILE A 443 -14.74 -0.75 1.66
CA ILE A 443 -13.65 -0.23 0.81
C ILE A 443 -13.88 -0.38 -0.69
N CYS A 444 -15.14 -0.47 -1.13
CA CYS A 444 -15.49 -0.49 -2.55
C CYS A 444 -14.86 0.67 -3.32
N TRP A 445 -14.77 1.85 -2.69
CA TRP A 445 -14.11 3.04 -3.23
C TRP A 445 -12.64 2.81 -3.58
N ALA A 446 -11.91 2.03 -2.77
CA ALA A 446 -10.49 1.74 -3.00
C ALA A 446 -10.31 0.73 -4.14
N TYR A 447 -11.14 -0.32 -4.19
CA TYR A 447 -11.11 -1.31 -5.26
C TYR A 447 -11.52 -0.72 -6.61
N ALA A 448 -12.65 0.00 -6.67
CA ALA A 448 -13.10 0.66 -7.89
C ALA A 448 -12.09 1.71 -8.39
N SER A 449 -11.49 2.50 -7.49
CA SER A 449 -10.48 3.49 -7.88
C SER A 449 -9.19 2.83 -8.38
N SER A 450 -8.69 1.81 -7.69
CA SER A 450 -7.48 1.07 -8.10
C SER A 450 -7.65 0.35 -9.44
N ASP A 451 -8.79 -0.30 -9.66
CA ASP A 451 -9.09 -0.97 -10.92
C ASP A 451 -9.30 0.01 -12.08
N LEU A 452 -9.91 1.18 -11.81
CA LEU A 452 -10.07 2.24 -12.81
C LEU A 452 -8.70 2.79 -13.26
N VAL A 453 -7.78 3.00 -12.31
CA VAL A 453 -6.39 3.42 -12.61
C VAL A 453 -5.67 2.35 -13.44
N SER A 454 -5.75 1.08 -13.05
CA SER A 454 -5.12 -0.03 -13.78
C SER A 454 -5.63 -0.14 -15.22
N ALA A 455 -6.96 -0.10 -15.41
CA ALA A 455 -7.56 -0.12 -16.73
C ALA A 455 -7.10 1.08 -17.58
N THR A 456 -7.02 2.27 -16.98
CA THR A 456 -6.57 3.48 -17.68
C THR A 456 -5.10 3.40 -18.07
N MET A 457 -4.24 2.77 -17.26
CA MET A 457 -2.84 2.51 -17.60
C MET A 457 -2.74 1.66 -18.88
N ILE A 458 -3.57 0.62 -19.03
CA ILE A 458 -3.61 -0.18 -20.26
C ILE A 458 -4.12 0.66 -21.44
N MET A 459 -5.22 1.37 -21.24
CA MET A 459 -5.83 2.23 -22.27
C MET A 459 -4.84 3.28 -22.80
N ARG A 460 -3.92 3.76 -21.95
CA ARG A 460 -2.87 4.74 -22.30
C ARG A 460 -1.53 4.12 -22.69
N ASN A 461 -1.46 2.80 -22.86
CA ASN A 461 -0.25 2.04 -23.21
C ASN A 461 0.89 2.17 -22.19
N TRP A 462 0.58 2.38 -20.91
CA TRP A 462 1.55 2.31 -19.82
C TRP A 462 1.85 0.85 -19.46
N GLU A 463 0.82 -0.01 -19.56
CA GLU A 463 0.90 -1.44 -19.27
C GLU A 463 0.26 -2.26 -20.40
N GLU A 464 0.74 -3.47 -20.62
CA GLU A 464 0.20 -4.38 -21.64
C GLU A 464 -0.96 -5.24 -21.12
N ARG A 465 -1.06 -5.38 -19.78
CA ARG A 465 -2.05 -6.22 -19.10
C ARG A 465 -2.48 -5.59 -17.79
N TYR A 466 -3.62 -6.05 -17.28
CA TYR A 466 -4.12 -5.67 -15.97
C TYR A 466 -3.11 -6.02 -14.87
N ILE A 467 -2.83 -5.03 -14.02
CA ILE A 467 -2.05 -5.15 -12.80
C ILE A 467 -2.90 -4.70 -11.62
N PRO A 468 -3.11 -5.53 -10.58
CA PRO A 468 -3.86 -5.09 -9.42
C PRO A 468 -3.06 -4.05 -8.63
N LEU A 469 -3.72 -2.99 -8.18
CA LEU A 469 -3.12 -1.93 -7.36
C LEU A 469 -3.68 -2.01 -5.93
N CYS A 470 -2.84 -1.71 -4.94
CA CYS A 470 -3.04 -2.11 -3.55
C CYS A 470 -4.19 -1.34 -2.88
N ALA A 471 -5.36 -1.98 -2.75
CA ALA A 471 -6.50 -1.39 -2.03
C ALA A 471 -6.20 -1.26 -0.52
N TRP A 472 -5.37 -2.16 0.01
CA TRP A 472 -4.91 -2.12 1.40
C TRP A 472 -4.17 -0.81 1.72
N TYR A 473 -3.22 -0.44 0.86
CA TYR A 473 -2.51 0.84 0.99
C TYR A 473 -3.47 2.03 0.94
N LEU A 474 -4.46 2.01 0.06
CA LEU A 474 -5.45 3.09 -0.01
C LEU A 474 -6.27 3.19 1.28
N CYS A 475 -6.72 2.07 1.85
CA CYS A 475 -7.44 2.05 3.12
C CYS A 475 -6.57 2.62 4.26
N ALA A 476 -5.32 2.18 4.38
CA ALA A 476 -4.46 2.60 5.49
C ALA A 476 -3.96 4.05 5.38
N PHE A 477 -3.88 4.62 4.17
CA PHE A 477 -3.19 5.91 3.94
C PHE A 477 -4.07 7.03 3.37
N CYS A 478 -5.24 6.75 2.78
CA CYS A 478 -6.03 7.80 2.13
C CYS A 478 -6.67 8.75 3.15
N ARG A 479 -7.27 8.21 4.22
CA ARG A 479 -7.90 8.93 5.33
C ARG A 479 -7.66 8.16 6.64
N PRO A 480 -6.41 8.08 7.11
CA PRO A 480 -6.06 7.34 8.33
C PRO A 480 -6.81 7.84 9.57
N GLU A 481 -7.35 9.07 9.54
CA GLU A 481 -8.19 9.63 10.59
C GLU A 481 -9.52 8.90 10.83
N TYR A 482 -9.98 8.04 9.90
CA TYR A 482 -11.21 7.25 10.05
C TYR A 482 -10.98 5.78 10.41
N LEU A 483 -9.72 5.33 10.44
CA LEU A 483 -9.42 3.96 10.86
C LEU A 483 -9.94 3.74 12.29
N ASP A 484 -10.68 2.65 12.49
CA ASP A 484 -11.30 2.29 13.78
C ASP A 484 -12.27 3.37 14.34
N ARG A 485 -12.88 4.18 13.46
CA ARG A 485 -13.83 5.25 13.86
C ARG A 485 -15.11 5.32 13.05
N ASP A 486 -15.22 4.55 11.97
CA ASP A 486 -16.42 4.53 11.15
C ASP A 486 -17.46 3.58 11.77
N GLU A 487 -18.55 4.15 12.30
CA GLU A 487 -19.62 3.40 12.95
C GLU A 487 -20.37 2.46 11.98
N GLN A 488 -20.22 2.65 10.67
CA GLN A 488 -20.79 1.75 9.66
C GLN A 488 -19.97 0.46 9.50
N ALA A 489 -18.73 0.44 10.00
CA ALA A 489 -17.88 -0.74 9.91
C ALA A 489 -18.43 -1.86 10.80
N ALA A 490 -18.36 -3.10 10.32
CA ALA A 490 -18.77 -4.26 11.11
C ALA A 490 -17.90 -4.39 12.38
N GLU A 491 -18.48 -4.96 13.45
CA GLU A 491 -17.76 -5.17 14.70
C GLU A 491 -16.42 -5.90 14.47
N GLY A 492 -15.33 -5.32 14.98
CA GLY A 492 -13.97 -5.84 14.80
C GLY A 492 -13.27 -5.42 13.51
N HIS A 493 -13.85 -4.52 12.71
CA HIS A 493 -13.22 -3.97 11.51
C HIS A 493 -12.82 -2.50 11.68
N ASP A 494 -11.58 -2.20 11.31
CA ASP A 494 -11.03 -0.83 11.40
C ASP A 494 -11.15 -0.06 10.07
N CYS A 495 -11.76 -0.66 9.03
CA CYS A 495 -11.94 -0.02 7.72
C CYS A 495 -13.07 1.01 7.73
N TYR A 496 -13.10 1.89 6.73
CA TYR A 496 -14.08 2.97 6.64
C TYR A 496 -14.56 3.21 5.20
N GLY A 497 -15.74 3.82 5.07
CA GLY A 497 -16.34 4.28 3.83
C GLY A 497 -15.74 5.61 3.36
N ASN A 498 -15.55 5.77 2.04
CA ASN A 498 -15.06 7.01 1.45
C ASN A 498 -15.49 7.14 -0.02
N SER A 499 -15.26 8.30 -0.64
CA SER A 499 -15.57 8.52 -2.05
C SER A 499 -14.41 8.10 -2.98
N MET A 500 -14.74 7.63 -4.19
CA MET A 500 -13.76 7.41 -5.25
C MET A 500 -13.00 8.70 -5.61
N LYS A 501 -13.67 9.85 -5.55
CA LYS A 501 -13.06 11.16 -5.84
C LYS A 501 -11.89 11.46 -4.91
N ASP A 502 -12.09 11.32 -3.60
CA ASP A 502 -11.05 11.56 -2.60
C ASP A 502 -9.89 10.57 -2.75
N CYS A 503 -10.20 9.30 -3.00
CA CYS A 503 -9.20 8.27 -3.28
C CYS A 503 -8.34 8.59 -4.50
N LEU A 504 -8.97 8.97 -5.62
CA LEU A 504 -8.27 9.33 -6.84
C LEU A 504 -7.43 10.61 -6.66
N LEU A 505 -7.89 11.57 -5.87
CA LEU A 505 -7.09 12.76 -5.51
C LEU A 505 -5.83 12.37 -4.73
N TYR A 506 -5.96 11.41 -3.81
CA TYR A 506 -4.81 10.84 -3.11
C TYR A 506 -3.82 10.17 -4.07
N ILE A 507 -4.32 9.32 -4.99
CA ILE A 507 -3.49 8.65 -6.02
C ILE A 507 -2.80 9.66 -6.93
N LYS A 508 -3.46 10.78 -7.27
CA LYS A 508 -2.85 11.87 -8.04
C LYS A 508 -1.65 12.47 -7.31
N GLU A 509 -1.77 12.70 -6.00
CA GLU A 509 -0.73 13.35 -5.21
C GLU A 509 0.42 12.39 -4.84
N LYS A 510 0.09 11.19 -4.39
CA LYS A 510 1.05 10.24 -3.80
C LYS A 510 1.46 9.15 -4.78
N GLY A 511 0.51 8.67 -5.59
CA GLY A 511 0.63 7.45 -6.38
C GLY A 511 0.02 6.26 -5.64
N ILE A 512 0.24 5.06 -6.15
CA ILE A 512 -0.28 3.82 -5.57
C ILE A 512 0.67 2.64 -5.84
N PRO A 513 0.95 1.77 -4.85
CA PRO A 513 1.80 0.60 -5.04
C PRO A 513 1.03 -0.56 -5.71
N LEU A 514 1.78 -1.52 -6.27
CA LEU A 514 1.22 -2.76 -6.83
C LEU A 514 0.65 -3.62 -5.71
N GLU A 515 -0.50 -4.25 -5.90
CA GLU A 515 -1.01 -5.25 -4.97
C GLU A 515 -0.12 -6.51 -5.00
N ILE A 516 0.44 -6.88 -3.84
CA ILE A 516 1.27 -8.07 -3.69
C ILE A 516 0.61 -9.14 -2.81
N CYS A 517 -0.25 -8.74 -1.87
CA CYS A 517 -1.05 -9.65 -1.03
C CYS A 517 -2.51 -9.52 -1.42
N LYS A 518 -3.16 -10.66 -1.68
CA LYS A 518 -4.58 -10.71 -2.09
C LYS A 518 -5.54 -10.62 -0.92
N GLU A 519 -5.10 -11.08 0.25
CA GLU A 519 -5.88 -11.05 1.47
C GLU A 519 -5.69 -9.67 2.10
N PHE A 520 -6.78 -8.90 2.11
CA PHE A 520 -6.83 -7.59 2.74
C PHE A 520 -7.09 -7.74 4.23
N ASP A 521 -6.34 -6.99 5.03
CA ASP A 521 -6.45 -6.97 6.49
C ASP A 521 -6.62 -5.51 6.94
N CYS A 522 -7.81 -5.17 7.44
CA CYS A 522 -8.09 -3.79 7.85
C CYS A 522 -7.48 -3.42 9.20
N GLN A 523 -7.13 -4.39 10.04
CA GLN A 523 -6.58 -4.15 11.38
C GLN A 523 -5.07 -3.89 11.35
N ASP A 524 -4.49 -4.07 10.19
CA ASP A 524 -3.08 -3.96 9.96
C ASP A 524 -2.79 -2.74 9.07
N TYR A 525 -2.39 -1.64 9.69
CA TYR A 525 -2.25 -0.35 9.01
C TYR A 525 -0.92 -0.21 8.24
N GLU A 526 -0.15 -1.28 8.17
CA GLU A 526 1.21 -1.30 7.62
C GLU A 526 1.33 -2.39 6.54
N PRO A 527 0.71 -2.20 5.35
CA PRO A 527 0.79 -3.19 4.30
C PRO A 527 2.24 -3.48 3.89
N PRO A 528 2.54 -4.68 3.35
CA PRO A 528 3.92 -5.11 3.13
C PRO A 528 4.63 -4.35 2.00
N ASN A 529 3.91 -3.54 1.22
CA ASN A 529 4.39 -2.70 0.12
C ASN A 529 4.12 -1.21 0.37
N ALA A 530 3.86 -0.81 1.61
CA ALA A 530 3.76 0.60 1.96
C ALA A 530 5.06 1.33 1.58
N ASP A 531 4.95 2.57 1.07
CA ASP A 531 6.07 3.37 0.55
C ASP A 531 6.93 2.66 -0.52
N GLU A 532 6.32 1.77 -1.34
CA GLU A 532 7.04 1.14 -2.44
C GLU A 532 7.70 2.19 -3.36
N PRO A 533 9.01 2.09 -3.65
CA PRO A 533 9.78 3.19 -4.23
C PRO A 533 9.23 3.77 -5.54
N GLN A 534 8.58 2.94 -6.37
CA GLN A 534 8.11 3.33 -7.69
C GLN A 534 6.63 3.72 -7.73
N MET A 535 5.91 3.78 -6.60
CA MET A 535 4.47 4.07 -6.60
C MET A 535 4.14 5.44 -7.20
N HIS A 536 5.10 6.38 -7.12
CA HIS A 536 5.00 7.70 -7.74
C HIS A 536 4.91 7.62 -9.27
N LYS A 537 5.45 6.56 -9.91
CA LYS A 537 5.30 6.31 -11.34
C LYS A 537 3.85 5.97 -11.72
N ARG A 538 2.98 5.65 -10.76
CA ARG A 538 1.55 5.31 -10.94
C ARG A 538 0.61 6.44 -10.48
N ARG A 539 1.07 7.69 -10.58
CA ARG A 539 0.22 8.87 -10.36
C ARG A 539 -0.66 9.11 -11.58
N ILE A 540 -1.92 9.45 -11.32
CA ILE A 540 -2.80 9.97 -12.36
C ILE A 540 -2.51 11.46 -12.59
N LYS A 541 -2.85 11.96 -13.78
CA LYS A 541 -2.64 13.37 -14.14
C LYS A 541 -3.77 14.25 -13.63
N SER A 542 -5.02 13.85 -13.90
CA SER A 542 -6.20 14.62 -13.49
C SER A 542 -7.44 13.74 -13.38
N ILE A 543 -8.47 14.30 -12.76
CA ILE A 543 -9.76 13.67 -12.50
C ILE A 543 -10.82 14.61 -13.05
N ARG A 544 -11.83 14.08 -13.73
CA ARG A 544 -13.01 14.82 -14.16
C ARG A 544 -14.26 14.14 -13.63
N THR A 545 -15.02 14.88 -12.82
CA THR A 545 -16.37 14.52 -12.42
C THR A 545 -17.34 14.88 -13.54
N ILE A 546 -18.35 14.04 -13.76
CA ILE A 546 -19.36 14.20 -14.80
C ILE A 546 -20.74 14.25 -14.13
N ASP A 547 -21.53 15.27 -14.47
CA ASP A 547 -22.72 15.65 -13.70
C ASP A 547 -24.03 14.99 -14.21
N SER A 548 -23.98 14.29 -15.34
CA SER A 548 -25.15 13.65 -15.97
C SER A 548 -24.85 12.26 -16.53
N LEU A 549 -25.87 11.39 -16.51
CA LEU A 549 -25.78 10.06 -17.13
C LEU A 549 -25.53 10.18 -18.62
N GLU A 550 -26.20 11.10 -19.33
CA GLU A 550 -26.04 11.27 -20.77
C GLU A 550 -24.61 11.63 -21.16
N GLU A 551 -23.96 12.54 -20.42
CA GLU A 551 -22.55 12.87 -20.67
C GLU A 551 -21.64 11.68 -20.39
N ALA A 552 -21.88 10.93 -19.30
CA ALA A 552 -21.13 9.72 -19.00
C ALA A 552 -21.26 8.71 -20.15
N LEU A 553 -22.48 8.44 -20.63
CA LEU A 553 -22.73 7.52 -21.73
C LEU A 553 -22.10 7.97 -23.06
N LEU A 554 -22.01 9.29 -23.32
CA LEU A 554 -21.28 9.82 -24.48
C LEU A 554 -19.77 9.60 -24.39
N LEU A 555 -19.22 9.54 -23.18
CA LEU A 555 -17.79 9.36 -22.92
C LEU A 555 -17.40 7.89 -22.82
N LEU A 556 -18.33 7.00 -22.50
CA LEU A 556 -18.08 5.56 -22.31
C LEU A 556 -17.37 4.89 -23.49
N PRO A 557 -17.62 5.22 -24.77
CA PRO A 557 -16.85 4.64 -25.89
C PRO A 557 -15.36 4.99 -25.87
N LYS A 558 -14.96 6.03 -25.12
CA LYS A 558 -13.59 6.55 -25.05
C LYS A 558 -12.89 6.25 -23.73
N TYR A 559 -13.65 6.10 -22.63
CA TYR A 559 -13.10 5.93 -21.29
C TYR A 559 -13.92 4.90 -20.49
N PRO A 560 -13.28 4.04 -19.65
CA PRO A 560 -13.98 3.41 -18.55
C PRO A 560 -14.43 4.48 -17.54
N ILE A 561 -15.60 4.29 -16.91
CA ILE A 561 -16.21 5.29 -16.05
C ILE A 561 -16.43 4.72 -14.66
N GLY A 562 -15.80 5.33 -13.65
CA GLY A 562 -16.14 5.07 -12.25
C GLY A 562 -17.48 5.71 -11.91
N ALA A 563 -18.29 5.06 -11.07
CA ALA A 563 -19.58 5.57 -10.64
C ALA A 563 -19.94 5.02 -9.25
N ASP A 564 -20.87 5.71 -8.59
CA ASP A 564 -21.54 5.17 -7.41
C ASP A 564 -22.87 4.53 -7.85
N LEU A 565 -23.08 3.28 -7.46
CA LEU A 565 -24.34 2.57 -7.57
C LEU A 565 -25.10 2.69 -6.26
N VAL A 566 -26.33 3.21 -6.32
CA VAL A 566 -27.24 3.16 -5.16
C VAL A 566 -27.67 1.71 -4.92
N THR A 567 -27.49 1.23 -3.69
CA THR A 567 -27.78 -0.15 -3.30
C THR A 567 -28.98 -0.19 -2.37
N PHE A 568 -30.01 -0.89 -2.82
CA PHE A 568 -31.13 -1.34 -2.01
C PHE A 568 -30.92 -2.83 -1.76
N GLU A 569 -31.16 -3.25 -0.53
CA GLU A 569 -30.89 -4.61 -0.10
C GLU A 569 -31.76 -5.67 -0.81
N ASP A 570 -31.34 -6.93 -0.64
CA ASP A 570 -31.91 -8.16 -1.19
C ASP A 570 -31.72 -8.47 -2.70
N GLU A 571 -31.73 -7.51 -3.62
CA GLU A 571 -31.68 -7.84 -5.06
C GLU A 571 -30.27 -7.79 -5.67
N LEU A 572 -29.44 -6.82 -5.27
CA LEU A 572 -28.13 -6.60 -5.89
C LEU A 572 -27.14 -7.76 -5.68
N TRP A 573 -27.22 -8.42 -4.53
CA TRP A 573 -26.22 -9.40 -4.08
C TRP A 573 -26.51 -10.83 -4.52
N LYS A 574 -27.65 -11.07 -5.18
CA LYS A 574 -28.06 -12.40 -5.64
C LYS A 574 -27.23 -12.85 -6.84
N PRO A 575 -26.83 -14.13 -6.93
CA PRO A 575 -26.19 -14.65 -8.13
C PRO A 575 -27.16 -14.68 -9.32
N GLY A 576 -26.70 -14.28 -10.49
CA GLY A 576 -27.44 -14.35 -11.74
C GLY A 576 -27.33 -13.10 -12.61
N ASP A 577 -27.98 -13.15 -13.76
CA ASP A 577 -27.95 -12.12 -14.80
C ASP A 577 -29.10 -11.12 -14.71
N GLN A 578 -29.80 -11.06 -13.57
CA GLN A 578 -30.98 -10.23 -13.43
C GLN A 578 -30.66 -8.74 -13.47
N ILE A 579 -31.60 -7.96 -14.01
CA ILE A 579 -31.49 -6.50 -14.08
C ILE A 579 -31.80 -5.91 -12.71
N TYR A 580 -30.79 -5.30 -12.10
CA TYR A 580 -30.95 -4.48 -10.90
C TYR A 580 -31.67 -3.18 -11.26
N SER A 581 -32.91 -3.07 -10.80
CA SER A 581 -33.83 -1.95 -11.12
C SER A 581 -34.16 -1.09 -9.90
N GLY A 582 -33.41 -1.20 -8.80
CA GLY A 582 -33.69 -0.57 -7.51
C GLY A 582 -34.35 -1.54 -6.51
N PRO A 583 -35.05 -1.04 -5.48
CA PRO A 583 -35.69 -1.88 -4.48
C PRO A 583 -36.84 -2.70 -5.10
N GLY A 584 -36.92 -3.97 -4.71
CA GLY A 584 -37.97 -4.89 -5.09
C GLY A 584 -39.00 -5.11 -3.97
N PRO A 585 -40.10 -5.85 -4.23
CA PRO A 585 -41.04 -6.20 -3.19
C PRO A 585 -40.34 -7.01 -2.09
N LYS A 586 -40.45 -6.56 -0.83
CA LYS A 586 -39.75 -7.08 0.35
C LYS A 586 -38.23 -6.84 0.34
N SER A 587 -37.73 -5.84 -0.38
CA SER A 587 -36.43 -5.27 -0.06
C SER A 587 -36.51 -4.62 1.32
N TYR A 588 -35.59 -4.97 2.21
CA TYR A 588 -35.44 -4.31 3.51
C TYR A 588 -34.00 -3.85 3.65
N GLY A 589 -33.76 -2.60 4.08
CA GLY A 589 -32.44 -2.10 4.42
C GLY A 589 -32.08 -0.80 3.69
N CYS A 590 -31.49 0.11 4.47
CA CYS A 590 -31.22 1.49 4.08
C CYS A 590 -30.34 1.61 2.81
N CYS A 591 -30.53 2.71 2.09
CA CYS A 591 -29.79 3.07 0.90
C CYS A 591 -28.30 3.32 1.19
N SER A 592 -27.44 2.47 0.62
CA SER A 592 -25.98 2.68 0.60
C SER A 592 -25.47 2.98 -0.82
N TYR A 593 -24.21 3.41 -0.94
CA TYR A 593 -23.57 3.73 -2.22
C TYR A 593 -22.33 2.86 -2.43
N HIS A 594 -22.35 2.07 -3.48
CA HIS A 594 -21.27 1.15 -3.81
C HIS A 594 -20.47 1.64 -5.03
N GLY A 595 -19.16 1.79 -4.87
CA GLY A 595 -18.25 2.17 -5.95
C GLY A 595 -18.14 1.07 -7.00
N VAL A 596 -18.44 1.39 -8.26
CA VAL A 596 -18.40 0.47 -9.41
C VAL A 596 -17.69 1.09 -10.61
N ILE A 597 -17.38 0.27 -11.62
CA ILE A 597 -16.89 0.75 -12.92
C ILE A 597 -17.83 0.30 -14.04
N ILE A 598 -18.38 1.25 -14.79
CA ILE A 598 -19.20 0.98 -15.97
C ILE A 598 -18.29 0.45 -17.08
N ALA A 599 -18.48 -0.82 -17.43
CA ALA A 599 -17.65 -1.53 -18.40
C ALA A 599 -18.21 -1.44 -19.82
N GLU A 600 -19.53 -1.52 -19.96
CA GLU A 600 -20.25 -1.49 -21.23
C GLU A 600 -21.74 -1.19 -20.99
N ILE A 601 -22.48 -1.05 -22.07
CA ILE A 601 -23.94 -0.85 -22.08
C ILE A 601 -24.57 -1.79 -23.10
N GLU A 602 -25.73 -2.33 -22.77
CA GLU A 602 -26.46 -3.24 -23.65
C GLU A 602 -27.97 -2.98 -23.57
N GLU A 603 -28.68 -3.39 -24.62
CA GLU A 603 -30.14 -3.49 -24.60
C GLU A 603 -30.50 -4.90 -24.13
N CYS A 604 -31.26 -4.99 -23.03
CA CYS A 604 -31.70 -6.25 -22.45
C CYS A 604 -33.21 -6.18 -22.23
N ASP A 605 -33.96 -7.09 -22.84
CA ASP A 605 -35.43 -7.14 -22.79
C ASP A 605 -36.10 -5.77 -23.12
N GLU A 606 -36.89 -5.23 -22.20
CA GLU A 606 -37.55 -3.93 -22.30
C GLU A 606 -36.73 -2.76 -21.73
N ASP A 607 -35.44 -2.97 -21.41
CA ASP A 607 -34.57 -1.99 -20.75
C ASP A 607 -33.26 -1.73 -21.52
N VAL A 608 -32.55 -0.68 -21.11
CA VAL A 608 -31.14 -0.44 -21.47
C VAL A 608 -30.37 -0.46 -20.16
N VAL A 609 -29.33 -1.29 -20.09
CA VAL A 609 -28.59 -1.54 -18.85
C VAL A 609 -27.13 -1.16 -19.01
N ALA A 610 -26.53 -0.70 -17.91
CA ALA A 610 -25.08 -0.61 -17.77
C ALA A 610 -24.58 -1.90 -17.11
N ILE A 611 -23.52 -2.47 -17.67
CA ILE A 611 -22.83 -3.59 -17.05
C ILE A 611 -21.68 -3.03 -16.23
N CYS A 612 -21.77 -3.16 -14.92
CA CYS A 612 -20.84 -2.56 -13.97
C CYS A 612 -20.01 -3.64 -13.27
N LYS A 613 -18.69 -3.44 -13.22
CA LYS A 613 -17.78 -4.25 -12.42
C LYS A 613 -17.94 -3.91 -10.94
N MET A 614 -18.15 -4.92 -10.09
CA MET A 614 -18.17 -4.80 -8.64
C MET A 614 -16.90 -5.40 -8.01
N SER A 615 -16.70 -5.15 -6.72
CA SER A 615 -15.57 -5.67 -5.93
C SER A 615 -15.98 -6.67 -4.86
N ASN A 616 -17.06 -7.44 -5.06
CA ASN A 616 -17.61 -8.38 -4.07
C ASN A 616 -17.38 -9.86 -4.44
N GLY A 617 -16.39 -10.13 -5.29
CA GLY A 617 -16.10 -11.48 -5.77
C GLY A 617 -17.05 -11.97 -6.86
N THR A 618 -16.77 -13.18 -7.37
CA THR A 618 -17.50 -13.77 -8.51
C THR A 618 -18.79 -14.49 -8.11
N GLU A 619 -19.13 -14.53 -6.83
CA GLU A 619 -20.31 -15.24 -6.33
C GLU A 619 -21.58 -14.37 -6.34
N VAL A 620 -21.45 -13.05 -6.53
CA VAL A 620 -22.58 -12.12 -6.61
C VAL A 620 -22.88 -11.73 -8.06
N ALA A 621 -24.14 -11.42 -8.35
CA ALA A 621 -24.62 -11.02 -9.67
C ALA A 621 -24.12 -11.97 -10.79
N ASP A 622 -23.81 -11.44 -11.96
CA ASP A 622 -23.31 -12.21 -13.09
C ASP A 622 -21.80 -12.30 -13.02
N LYS A 623 -21.31 -13.21 -12.17
CA LYS A 623 -19.88 -13.43 -11.92
C LYS A 623 -19.15 -12.14 -11.53
N GLY A 624 -19.76 -11.34 -10.65
CA GLY A 624 -19.23 -10.06 -10.15
C GLY A 624 -19.52 -8.85 -11.03
N TYR A 625 -20.27 -9.01 -12.11
CA TYR A 625 -20.82 -7.91 -12.90
C TYR A 625 -22.32 -7.77 -12.64
N VAL A 626 -22.77 -6.54 -12.37
CA VAL A 626 -24.19 -6.23 -12.23
C VAL A 626 -24.73 -5.55 -13.48
N ARG A 627 -25.93 -5.94 -13.91
CA ARG A 627 -26.72 -5.24 -14.93
C ARG A 627 -27.61 -4.20 -14.25
N VAL A 628 -27.25 -2.93 -14.34
CA VAL A 628 -28.00 -1.83 -13.71
C VAL A 628 -28.94 -1.20 -14.73
N SER A 629 -30.24 -1.09 -14.41
CA SER A 629 -31.20 -0.38 -15.24
C SER A 629 -30.82 1.09 -15.38
N LEU A 630 -30.66 1.56 -16.62
CA LEU A 630 -30.48 2.98 -16.93
C LEU A 630 -31.80 3.72 -17.09
N THR A 631 -32.92 3.00 -17.23
CA THR A 631 -34.25 3.62 -17.34
C THR A 631 -34.90 3.87 -15.99
N THR A 632 -34.51 3.17 -14.92
CA THR A 632 -34.98 3.49 -13.57
C THR A 632 -34.44 4.84 -13.12
N VAL A 633 -35.34 5.67 -12.63
CA VAL A 633 -35.05 6.91 -11.92
C VAL A 633 -35.81 6.94 -10.60
N TYR A 634 -35.25 7.64 -9.62
CA TYR A 634 -35.82 7.77 -8.29
C TYR A 634 -35.69 9.19 -7.73
N MET A 635 -36.52 9.47 -6.72
CA MET A 635 -36.40 10.61 -5.82
C MET A 635 -36.61 10.14 -4.39
N VAL A 636 -35.79 10.62 -3.46
CA VAL A 636 -35.99 10.46 -2.01
C VAL A 636 -37.19 11.33 -1.60
N ALA A 637 -38.14 10.71 -0.90
CA ALA A 637 -39.37 11.32 -0.40
C ALA A 637 -39.32 11.58 1.10
N GLY A 638 -38.56 10.77 1.86
CA GLY A 638 -38.38 10.96 3.29
C GLY A 638 -37.23 10.10 3.80
N VAL A 639 -36.51 10.58 4.82
CA VAL A 639 -35.48 9.84 5.53
C VAL A 639 -35.57 10.09 7.03
N CYS A 640 -35.29 9.06 7.83
CA CYS A 640 -35.16 9.19 9.28
C CYS A 640 -33.92 10.05 9.63
N PRO A 641 -33.97 10.83 10.74
CA PRO A 641 -32.86 11.71 11.14
C PRO A 641 -31.52 10.99 11.31
N GLU A 642 -31.54 9.75 11.78
CA GLU A 642 -30.37 8.90 12.01
C GLU A 642 -29.67 8.53 10.69
N GLU A 643 -30.44 8.26 9.64
CA GLU A 643 -29.94 7.86 8.31
C GLU A 643 -29.70 9.04 7.36
N SER A 644 -30.21 10.23 7.70
CA SER A 644 -30.05 11.45 6.91
C SER A 644 -28.61 11.75 6.47
N PRO A 645 -27.55 11.55 7.29
CA PRO A 645 -26.16 11.76 6.88
C PRO A 645 -25.67 10.81 5.78
N ASN A 646 -26.29 9.64 5.63
CA ASN A 646 -25.90 8.58 4.70
C ASN A 646 -26.64 8.67 3.36
N VAL A 647 -27.76 9.39 3.31
CA VAL A 647 -28.64 9.48 2.13
C VAL A 647 -28.43 10.78 1.36
N ARG A 648 -28.21 10.67 0.04
CA ARG A 648 -28.12 11.83 -0.86
C ARG A 648 -29.50 12.39 -1.14
N ALA A 649 -29.65 13.70 -1.00
CA ALA A 649 -30.83 14.40 -1.48
C ALA A 649 -30.96 14.31 -3.00
N THR A 650 -32.20 14.23 -3.47
CA THR A 650 -32.54 14.17 -4.90
C THR A 650 -33.36 15.42 -5.31
N PRO A 651 -32.73 16.60 -5.45
CA PRO A 651 -33.45 17.83 -5.84
C PRO A 651 -34.03 17.75 -7.27
N LYS A 652 -33.57 16.77 -8.05
CA LYS A 652 -34.09 16.37 -9.36
C LYS A 652 -34.13 14.83 -9.40
N PRO A 653 -34.92 14.22 -10.30
CA PRO A 653 -34.86 12.78 -10.54
C PRO A 653 -33.43 12.30 -10.79
N MET A 654 -33.03 11.22 -10.11
CA MET A 654 -31.70 10.63 -10.21
C MET A 654 -31.78 9.22 -10.79
N HIS A 655 -30.78 8.82 -11.57
CA HIS A 655 -30.60 7.43 -11.98
C HIS A 655 -29.95 6.62 -10.86
N LEU A 656 -30.01 5.28 -10.96
CA LEU A 656 -29.36 4.38 -10.00
C LEU A 656 -27.82 4.51 -9.98
N LEU A 657 -27.23 5.02 -11.07
CA LEU A 657 -25.82 5.36 -11.16
C LEU A 657 -25.64 6.88 -11.05
N SER A 658 -24.68 7.31 -10.24
CA SER A 658 -24.37 8.72 -9.98
C SER A 658 -22.87 8.93 -9.76
N ASN A 659 -22.45 10.18 -9.53
CA ASN A 659 -21.05 10.55 -9.26
C ASN A 659 -20.04 9.97 -10.26
N PHE A 660 -20.34 10.14 -11.55
CA PHE A 660 -19.50 9.61 -12.63
C PHE A 660 -18.12 10.28 -12.64
N ILE A 661 -17.07 9.49 -12.77
CA ILE A 661 -15.68 9.95 -12.79
C ILE A 661 -14.92 9.29 -13.94
N ILE A 662 -14.18 10.12 -14.67
CA ILE A 662 -13.10 9.65 -15.54
C ILE A 662 -11.77 10.19 -15.04
N ILE A 663 -10.71 9.45 -15.35
CA ILE A 663 -9.34 9.84 -15.03
C ILE A 663 -8.56 10.06 -16.31
N ASP A 664 -7.61 11.00 -16.24
CA ASP A 664 -6.67 11.24 -17.32
C ASP A 664 -5.26 10.90 -16.87
N MET A 665 -4.49 10.34 -17.80
CA MET A 665 -3.08 10.00 -17.66
C MET A 665 -2.39 10.35 -18.98
N ASP A 666 -1.12 10.73 -18.93
CA ASP A 666 -0.37 11.05 -20.15
C ASP A 666 -0.26 9.80 -21.06
N GLU A 667 -0.15 9.99 -22.37
CA GLU A 667 0.19 8.88 -23.25
C GLU A 667 1.65 8.47 -23.04
N ASN A 668 1.93 7.16 -23.01
CA ASN A 668 3.29 6.68 -22.85
C ASN A 668 4.16 7.08 -24.05
N GLY A 669 5.28 7.78 -23.80
CA GLY A 669 6.25 8.17 -24.82
C GLY A 669 6.85 6.99 -25.60
N LYS A 670 6.84 5.77 -25.04
CA LYS A 670 7.30 4.54 -25.71
C LYS A 670 6.43 4.10 -26.89
N GLY A 671 5.15 4.53 -26.95
CA GLY A 671 4.27 4.24 -28.08
C GLY A 671 4.76 4.83 -29.40
N LYS A 672 5.42 6.01 -29.34
CA LYS A 672 5.97 6.70 -30.51
C LYS A 672 7.18 6.00 -31.12
N GLU A 673 7.92 5.18 -30.36
CA GLU A 673 9.03 4.39 -30.89
C GLU A 673 8.52 3.17 -31.67
N LYS A 674 7.52 2.45 -31.14
CA LYS A 674 6.90 1.30 -31.84
C LYS A 674 6.13 1.72 -33.11
N GLU A 675 5.52 2.90 -33.13
CA GLU A 675 4.90 3.47 -34.35
C GLU A 675 5.96 3.83 -35.40
N ARG A 676 7.06 4.48 -34.98
CA ARG A 676 8.20 4.78 -35.86
C ARG A 676 8.91 3.53 -36.38
N GLU A 677 8.92 2.43 -35.63
CA GLU A 677 9.45 1.14 -36.09
C GLU A 677 8.53 0.49 -37.14
N ARG A 678 7.20 0.56 -36.98
CA ARG A 678 6.25 0.09 -38.01
C ARG A 678 6.23 0.97 -39.26
N GLU A 679 6.41 2.27 -39.11
CA GLU A 679 6.57 3.22 -40.22
C GLU A 679 7.89 2.96 -40.98
N LYS A 680 8.97 2.58 -40.28
CA LYS A 680 10.23 2.14 -40.91
C LYS A 680 10.13 0.79 -41.62
N GLU A 681 9.26 -0.11 -41.17
CA GLU A 681 8.99 -1.38 -41.87
C GLU A 681 8.10 -1.20 -43.11
N THR A 682 7.36 -0.09 -43.21
CA THR A 682 6.50 0.23 -44.36
C THR A 682 7.15 1.17 -45.38
N GLU A 683 8.26 1.83 -45.03
CA GLU A 683 9.08 2.64 -45.94
C GLU A 683 10.36 1.90 -46.39
N ASN A 684 10.22 0.83 -47.18
CA ASN A 684 11.31 0.36 -48.03
C ASN A 684 10.75 -0.05 -49.42
N PRO A 685 10.77 0.87 -50.42
CA PRO A 685 10.57 0.51 -51.80
C PRO A 685 11.89 0.07 -52.46
N GLU A 686 11.79 -1.09 -53.10
CA GLU A 686 12.65 -1.79 -54.08
C GLU A 686 13.86 -1.05 -54.69
N GLU A 687 14.96 -1.79 -54.93
CA GLU A 687 15.52 -1.97 -56.28
C GLU A 687 16.59 -3.10 -56.38
N ASN A 688 16.30 -4.07 -57.29
CA ASN A 688 17.18 -4.77 -58.26
C ASN A 688 18.34 -5.71 -57.77
N GLN A 689 18.60 -6.91 -58.32
CA GLN A 689 18.25 -7.54 -59.60
C GLN A 689 18.58 -9.06 -59.62
N GLU A 690 17.75 -9.82 -60.36
CA GLU A 690 18.05 -10.96 -61.26
C GLU A 690 18.44 -12.41 -60.82
N GLN A 691 17.60 -13.33 -61.34
CA GLN A 691 17.86 -14.68 -61.90
C GLN A 691 18.25 -15.85 -60.97
N ASN A 692 17.29 -16.76 -60.70
CA ASN A 692 17.16 -18.02 -61.46
C ASN A 692 15.92 -18.83 -61.02
N SER A 693 15.35 -19.50 -62.01
CA SER A 693 14.23 -20.44 -61.97
C SER A 693 14.55 -21.74 -61.22
N GLU A 694 13.61 -22.27 -60.44
CA GLU A 694 13.24 -23.69 -60.41
C GLU A 694 11.97 -23.95 -59.55
N GLU A 695 11.38 -25.13 -59.75
CA GLU A 695 9.96 -25.46 -59.65
C GLU A 695 9.39 -25.71 -58.23
N LYS A 696 8.04 -25.66 -58.17
CA LYS A 696 7.06 -26.10 -57.14
C LYS A 696 7.39 -27.43 -56.41
N PRO A 697 6.71 -27.82 -55.29
CA PRO A 697 5.33 -27.43 -54.89
C PRO A 697 5.06 -27.14 -53.40
N LYS A 698 3.84 -26.60 -53.22
CA LYS A 698 3.11 -26.38 -51.96
C LYS A 698 2.87 -27.70 -51.21
N GLU A 699 3.13 -27.70 -49.91
CA GLU A 699 2.43 -28.55 -48.94
C GLU A 699 1.63 -27.67 -47.98
N ASN A 700 0.31 -27.86 -48.02
CA ASN A 700 -0.60 -27.48 -46.96
C ASN A 700 -0.37 -28.43 -45.78
N GLN A 701 -0.11 -27.91 -44.59
CA GLN A 701 -0.52 -28.57 -43.36
C GLN A 701 -1.21 -27.56 -42.46
N GLU A 702 -2.52 -27.74 -42.35
CA GLU A 702 -3.32 -27.27 -41.22
C GLU A 702 -2.66 -27.76 -39.93
N GLN A 703 -2.31 -26.82 -39.04
CA GLN A 703 -2.15 -27.11 -37.62
C GLN A 703 -3.13 -26.22 -36.86
N THR A 704 -4.27 -26.84 -36.55
CA THR A 704 -5.11 -26.54 -35.40
C THR A 704 -4.23 -26.32 -34.16
N PRO A 705 -4.34 -25.20 -33.44
CA PRO A 705 -3.73 -25.08 -32.13
C PRO A 705 -4.48 -25.98 -31.15
N GLU A 706 -3.75 -26.93 -30.57
CA GLU A 706 -4.19 -27.74 -29.45
C GLU A 706 -4.68 -26.85 -28.29
N GLU A 707 -5.93 -27.05 -27.91
CA GLU A 707 -6.50 -26.60 -26.65
C GLU A 707 -5.64 -27.16 -25.49
N LYS A 708 -4.81 -26.30 -24.90
CA LYS A 708 -4.30 -26.56 -23.56
C LYS A 708 -5.45 -26.36 -22.59
N GLN A 709 -6.04 -27.47 -22.16
CA GLN A 709 -6.98 -27.56 -21.05
C GLN A 709 -6.40 -26.80 -19.84
N GLU A 710 -7.04 -25.68 -19.49
CA GLU A 710 -6.86 -25.06 -18.19
C GLU A 710 -7.31 -26.05 -17.12
N GLU A 711 -6.36 -26.47 -16.27
CA GLU A 711 -6.66 -27.27 -15.09
C GLU A 711 -7.61 -26.47 -14.17
N HIS A 712 -8.88 -26.88 -14.16
CA HIS A 712 -9.82 -26.59 -13.08
C HIS A 712 -9.23 -27.07 -11.75
N LYS A 713 -8.54 -26.17 -11.04
CA LYS A 713 -8.25 -26.36 -9.62
C LYS A 713 -9.50 -26.01 -8.81
N GLN A 714 -10.13 -27.08 -8.34
CA GLN A 714 -11.26 -27.11 -7.43
C GLN A 714 -10.95 -26.29 -6.17
N TYR A 715 -11.75 -25.25 -5.92
CA TYR A 715 -11.68 -24.42 -4.72
C TYR A 715 -11.99 -25.26 -3.46
N PRO A 716 -11.33 -25.00 -2.31
CA PRO A 716 -11.74 -25.57 -1.04
C PRO A 716 -13.11 -25.02 -0.61
N ASP A 717 -13.93 -25.90 -0.05
CA ASP A 717 -15.32 -25.64 0.35
C ASP A 717 -15.40 -24.64 1.52
N LEU A 718 -15.73 -23.36 1.22
CA LEU A 718 -15.89 -22.25 2.17
C LEU A 718 -17.31 -22.14 2.75
N ASN A 719 -17.98 -23.28 2.97
CA ASN A 719 -19.34 -23.35 3.54
C ASN A 719 -19.49 -22.70 4.94
N ALA A 720 -18.39 -22.40 5.65
CA ALA A 720 -18.42 -21.73 6.96
C ALA A 720 -18.55 -20.18 6.86
N SER A 721 -17.88 -19.54 5.88
CA SER A 721 -18.00 -18.09 5.63
C SER A 721 -19.32 -17.72 4.96
N ARG A 722 -19.87 -18.63 4.14
CA ARG A 722 -21.19 -18.51 3.52
C ARG A 722 -22.33 -18.44 4.54
N ASN A 723 -22.26 -19.26 5.60
CA ASN A 723 -23.24 -19.22 6.69
C ASN A 723 -23.02 -18.03 7.63
N LYS A 724 -21.78 -17.55 7.79
CA LYS A 724 -21.49 -16.30 8.54
C LYS A 724 -21.98 -15.07 7.79
N PHE A 725 -21.78 -14.97 6.47
CA PHE A 725 -22.29 -13.90 5.61
C PHE A 725 -23.84 -13.84 5.65
N HIS A 726 -24.52 -14.97 5.42
CA HIS A 726 -25.99 -15.03 5.50
C HIS A 726 -26.55 -14.83 6.92
N ASN A 727 -25.87 -15.29 7.97
CA ASN A 727 -26.33 -15.11 9.36
C ASN A 727 -25.97 -13.73 9.95
N PHE A 728 -24.91 -13.08 9.46
CA PHE A 728 -24.52 -11.73 9.88
C PHE A 728 -25.43 -10.67 9.24
N LEU A 729 -25.71 -10.78 7.94
CA LEU A 729 -26.75 -9.98 7.26
C LEU A 729 -28.11 -10.14 7.98
N ARG A 730 -28.47 -11.36 8.40
CA ARG A 730 -29.66 -11.64 9.20
C ARG A 730 -29.67 -11.10 10.64
N LYS A 731 -28.52 -10.77 11.23
CA LYS A 731 -28.42 -10.38 12.67
C LYS A 731 -28.14 -8.91 12.90
N HIS A 732 -27.47 -8.24 11.96
CA HIS A 732 -27.01 -6.86 12.13
C HIS A 732 -27.55 -5.91 11.07
N ILE A 733 -28.27 -6.43 10.07
CA ILE A 733 -28.92 -5.64 9.02
C ILE A 733 -30.43 -5.96 8.90
N MET A 734 -30.89 -7.09 9.45
CA MET A 734 -32.32 -7.35 9.67
C MET A 734 -32.60 -7.52 11.18
N PRO A 735 -33.51 -6.75 11.80
CA PRO A 735 -34.07 -7.17 13.08
C PRO A 735 -34.96 -8.41 12.88
N ASP A 736 -34.94 -9.34 13.84
CA ASP A 736 -35.76 -10.56 13.86
C ASP A 736 -37.25 -10.21 13.65
N SER A 737 -37.81 -10.53 12.48
CA SER A 737 -39.23 -10.34 12.15
C SER A 737 -40.17 -11.29 12.91
N ASP A 738 -39.70 -12.03 13.91
CA ASP A 738 -40.48 -12.97 14.72
C ASP A 738 -40.65 -12.52 16.19
N LYS A 739 -40.32 -11.27 16.52
CA LYS A 739 -40.63 -10.67 17.83
C LYS A 739 -41.25 -9.27 17.76
N VAL A 740 -42.20 -9.06 16.86
CA VAL A 740 -43.19 -7.97 17.01
C VAL A 740 -44.60 -8.54 16.84
N GLN A 741 -45.01 -9.34 17.83
CA GLN A 741 -46.42 -9.46 18.14
C GLN A 741 -46.63 -9.33 19.65
N ARG A 742 -47.32 -8.23 19.99
CA ARG A 742 -48.09 -7.92 21.21
C ARG A 742 -47.33 -7.24 22.36
N HIS A 743 -47.97 -6.14 22.81
CA HIS A 743 -47.73 -5.28 23.99
C HIS A 743 -46.87 -4.06 23.64
N GLU A 744 -47.32 -2.81 23.61
CA GLU A 744 -48.49 -2.12 24.18
C GLU A 744 -48.79 -0.86 23.34
N TYR A 745 -49.97 -0.76 22.72
CA TYR A 745 -50.66 0.51 22.56
C TYR A 745 -51.76 0.53 23.60
N GLN A 746 -51.45 1.02 24.81
CA GLN A 746 -52.47 1.46 25.77
C GLN A 746 -51.94 2.59 26.64
N CYS A 747 -52.57 3.75 26.45
CA CYS A 747 -52.74 4.86 27.39
C CYS A 747 -51.55 5.78 27.66
N ILE A 748 -51.67 7.03 27.19
CA ILE A 748 -51.82 8.16 28.13
C ILE A 748 -52.96 9.08 27.64
N SER A 749 -54.14 8.93 28.25
CA SER A 749 -54.94 10.08 28.66
C SER A 749 -54.56 10.39 30.12
N SER A 750 -54.40 11.68 30.46
CA SER A 750 -53.92 12.26 31.75
C SER A 750 -52.40 12.16 31.97
N VAL A 751 -51.60 13.23 31.96
CA VAL A 751 -51.78 14.64 32.41
C VAL A 751 -50.98 15.56 31.49
#